data_AF-A0A6A7BNW6-F1
#
_entry.id   AF-A0A6A7BNW6-F1
#
_cell.length_a   1.000
_cell.length_b   1.000
_cell.length_c   1.000
_cell.angle_alpha   90.00
_cell.angle_beta   90.00
_cell.angle_gamma   90.00
#
_symmetry.space_group_name_H-M   'P 1'
#
loop_
_entity.id
_entity.type
_entity.pdbx_description
1 polymer ?
#
loop_
_entity_poly.entity_id
_entity_poly.type
_entity_poly.pdbx_seq_one_letter_code
_entity_poly.pdbx_strand_id
1 'polypeptide(L)'
;MLTNKLLREALLRTQLRSSEPPVYLRSDQYIAIGCDLKDLNTLERVLRAEFDASETSYLFVAEVSVTYMPVKDANALISWASTLDDARFCILEQYLPQGPDHPFAHTMLSHFDKLQTSIKAVKLYSSLSEQSSRFLKAGWPTLAIARNLWDLWSDDSFTPPTVRRSLDLVEPFDEWEEFALFGGHYFLLVASNAEQGRPAETDQGSTATVDGCMIDINAETITLQSCEQSNDVAATPRRFSAVFTLGQGTVATHGGQGTRARLSDLDILQREDCNGETCDSPLAIARMCHTITSIRDTDALLVGGRGSPAQAHADCWHFQSGTWTKVDDLETARYRHNAVSVVLGAESHDCGVLVFGGRSSDGTALDDCILWTATDGWHSLPVDGPRPTARFGAAMAAMNPVQGGGSWGLLTGGISADGTVVTDLWEWTIRATPTPRLKFRDRTNDVRRRASTSAYARIGANLVPWDDSLLMIGGLSANGIHSLAEDFLLLKPSDAEVIVETPVMQLPSTWPLLVGMGAVAVSRNEVVVAGGGAVCFSMGSFWNEDPLTITSLAQGAKSWRCLPPHISGAAQATTGETAREKRQGKTKKPTTKISITEIARVQVNTGEDFALLVAASKPAIIEGLDIGPCTNIWTLDYLKERIGLDRELVIHDCSSERMTFKDKNFQYVKKTVAEFLDGIAQGSQSYLRAVSSSQPNKLPTKLEDDFPTIAADFRLPELFDLVKASYHSSPLRISGPVSLWLHYDVLSNVLCQVRGSKKLHLYPPSDVKYLNFPPGGSSSNTDVLTSKDPKLRYTHPHIANLNPGDILFIPPMWSHTATPEEGVSIAVNVFWRGLEKGYAAGKDIYGNRDLQAYENGRRDVEKILKAFRDIPEDIARFYLDRLAGEIQEKADKLGEKKIEVTKPTP
;
A
#
# COMPACT_ATOMS: atom_id res chain seq x y z
N MET A 1 27.61 -20.07 -19.64
CA MET A 1 26.35 -20.65 -20.16
C MET A 1 25.18 -19.79 -19.70
N LEU A 2 24.33 -19.35 -20.63
CA LEU A 2 23.10 -18.61 -20.29
C LEU A 2 22.11 -19.58 -19.63
N THR A 3 21.90 -19.45 -18.31
CA THR A 3 21.02 -20.32 -17.52
C THR A 3 19.55 -19.96 -17.66
N ASN A 4 19.23 -18.73 -18.09
CA ASN A 4 17.87 -18.27 -18.34
C ASN A 4 17.41 -18.67 -19.76
N LYS A 5 16.39 -19.51 -19.85
CA LYS A 5 15.84 -20.04 -21.12
C LYS A 5 15.30 -18.93 -22.04
N LEU A 6 14.64 -17.91 -21.49
CA LEU A 6 14.03 -16.83 -22.25
C LEU A 6 15.09 -15.95 -22.92
N LEU A 7 16.11 -15.55 -22.17
CA LEU A 7 17.24 -14.77 -22.70
C LEU A 7 18.05 -15.60 -23.70
N ARG A 8 18.32 -16.88 -23.38
CA ARG A 8 19.06 -17.79 -24.27
C ARG A 8 18.36 -17.99 -25.61
N GLU A 9 17.05 -18.23 -25.60
CA GLU A 9 16.28 -18.45 -26.83
C GLU A 9 16.14 -17.16 -27.65
N ALA A 10 15.95 -16.01 -27.01
CA ALA A 10 15.95 -14.72 -27.69
C ALA A 10 17.30 -14.46 -28.40
N LEU A 11 18.41 -14.66 -27.69
CA LEU A 11 19.76 -14.43 -28.24
C LEU A 11 20.17 -15.47 -29.30
N LEU A 12 19.71 -16.71 -29.20
CA LEU A 12 19.97 -17.72 -30.23
C LEU A 12 19.27 -17.39 -31.56
N ARG A 13 18.16 -16.65 -31.52
CA ARG A 13 17.44 -16.19 -32.72
C ARG A 13 18.14 -15.02 -33.42
N THR A 14 19.12 -14.38 -32.79
CA THR A 14 19.79 -13.18 -33.31
C THR A 14 21.18 -13.45 -33.89
N GLN A 15 21.44 -14.69 -34.35
CA GLN A 15 22.74 -15.13 -34.88
C GLN A 15 23.93 -14.85 -33.94
N LEU A 16 24.14 -15.75 -32.96
CA LEU A 16 25.29 -15.64 -32.06
C LEU A 16 26.62 -15.72 -32.82
N ARG A 17 27.50 -14.77 -32.55
CA ARG A 17 28.86 -14.68 -33.11
C ARG A 17 29.89 -14.94 -32.01
N SER A 18 31.10 -15.35 -32.39
CA SER A 18 32.21 -15.47 -31.45
C SER A 18 32.58 -14.10 -30.86
N SER A 19 32.93 -14.09 -29.58
CA SER A 19 33.32 -12.87 -28.87
C SER A 19 34.52 -13.13 -27.96
N GLU A 20 35.38 -12.12 -27.82
CA GLU A 20 36.51 -12.12 -26.89
C GLU A 20 36.46 -10.86 -26.01
N PRO A 21 36.95 -10.93 -24.75
CA PRO A 21 36.99 -9.77 -23.87
C PRO A 21 37.63 -8.55 -24.56
N PRO A 22 37.04 -7.35 -24.41
CA PRO A 22 35.98 -6.98 -23.47
C PRO A 22 34.54 -7.29 -23.91
N VAL A 23 34.33 -7.91 -25.08
CA VAL A 23 32.99 -8.33 -25.55
C VAL A 23 32.70 -9.76 -25.05
N TYR A 24 31.69 -9.90 -24.20
CA TYR A 24 31.35 -11.19 -23.58
C TYR A 24 30.19 -11.91 -24.27
N LEU A 25 29.39 -11.19 -25.05
CA LEU A 25 28.29 -11.75 -25.83
C LEU A 25 28.09 -10.90 -27.09
N ARG A 26 27.96 -11.55 -28.24
CA ARG A 26 27.81 -10.87 -29.53
C ARG A 26 26.77 -11.58 -30.39
N SER A 27 25.84 -10.81 -30.94
CA SER A 27 24.82 -11.23 -31.90
C SER A 27 24.50 -10.07 -32.84
N ASP A 28 23.61 -10.27 -33.80
CA ASP A 28 23.21 -9.22 -34.76
C ASP A 28 22.41 -8.09 -34.10
N GLN A 29 21.67 -8.39 -33.02
CA GLN A 29 20.77 -7.43 -32.35
C GLN A 29 21.18 -7.08 -30.91
N TYR A 30 22.21 -7.71 -30.37
CA TYR A 30 22.64 -7.51 -28.98
C TYR A 30 24.12 -7.78 -28.80
N ILE A 31 24.79 -6.88 -28.07
CA ILE A 31 26.19 -6.99 -27.68
C ILE A 31 26.30 -6.68 -26.18
N ALA A 32 26.98 -7.54 -25.41
CA ALA A 32 27.35 -7.26 -24.03
C ALA A 32 28.83 -6.93 -23.94
N ILE A 33 29.14 -5.70 -23.52
CA ILE A 33 30.49 -5.18 -23.38
C ILE A 33 30.78 -5.01 -21.89
N GLY A 34 31.84 -5.64 -21.38
CA GLY A 34 32.35 -5.36 -20.05
C GLY A 34 33.30 -4.17 -20.10
N CYS A 35 32.79 -2.98 -19.79
CA CYS A 35 33.55 -1.74 -19.85
C CYS A 35 33.40 -0.95 -18.55
N ASP A 36 34.51 -0.44 -18.01
CA ASP A 36 34.46 0.66 -17.06
C ASP A 36 34.19 1.93 -17.87
N LEU A 37 33.09 2.64 -17.59
CA LEU A 37 32.69 3.83 -18.34
C LEU A 37 33.64 5.03 -18.20
N LYS A 38 34.66 4.93 -17.33
CA LYS A 38 35.78 5.89 -17.30
C LYS A 38 36.80 5.65 -18.41
N ASP A 39 36.86 4.44 -18.98
CA ASP A 39 37.77 4.09 -20.07
C ASP A 39 37.11 4.29 -21.44
N LEU A 40 36.99 5.56 -21.83
CA LEU A 40 36.35 5.96 -23.07
C LEU A 40 37.10 5.45 -24.31
N ASN A 41 38.42 5.24 -24.23
CA ASN A 41 39.20 4.70 -25.35
C ASN A 41 38.79 3.25 -25.67
N THR A 42 38.61 2.43 -24.64
CA THR A 42 38.12 1.05 -24.83
C THR A 42 36.69 1.06 -25.37
N LEU A 43 35.82 1.89 -24.82
CA LEU A 43 34.43 2.01 -25.27
C LEU A 43 34.36 2.41 -26.76
N GLU A 44 35.08 3.46 -27.16
CA GLU A 44 35.12 3.94 -28.54
C GLU A 44 35.69 2.90 -29.50
N ARG A 45 36.82 2.26 -29.13
CA ARG A 45 37.44 1.22 -29.95
C ARG A 45 36.48 0.05 -30.19
N VAL A 46 35.73 -0.37 -29.18
CA VAL A 46 34.76 -1.47 -29.32
C VAL A 46 33.59 -1.03 -30.20
N LEU A 47 33.02 0.16 -29.99
CA LEU A 47 31.89 0.63 -30.78
C LEU A 47 32.25 0.84 -32.25
N ARG A 48 33.40 1.45 -32.56
CA ARG A 48 33.86 1.64 -33.95
C ARG A 48 34.24 0.34 -34.65
N ALA A 49 34.59 -0.71 -33.90
CA ALA A 49 34.84 -2.03 -34.46
C ALA A 49 33.55 -2.78 -34.82
N GLU A 50 32.43 -2.41 -34.20
CA GLU A 50 31.12 -3.04 -34.44
C GLU A 50 30.23 -2.27 -35.41
N PHE A 51 30.34 -0.94 -35.42
CA PHE A 51 29.42 -0.05 -36.14
C PHE A 51 30.18 0.93 -37.03
N ASP A 52 29.65 1.16 -38.24
CA ASP A 52 30.07 2.27 -39.08
C ASP A 52 29.44 3.56 -38.56
N ALA A 53 30.29 4.49 -38.10
CA ALA A 53 29.84 5.75 -37.52
C ALA A 53 29.02 6.61 -38.50
N SER A 54 29.23 6.45 -39.81
CA SER A 54 28.53 7.24 -40.84
C SER A 54 27.12 6.72 -41.18
N GLU A 55 26.80 5.48 -40.78
CA GLU A 55 25.51 4.82 -41.06
C GLU A 55 24.73 4.48 -39.77
N THR A 56 25.21 4.92 -38.60
CA THR A 56 24.65 4.54 -37.31
C THR A 56 24.06 5.72 -36.55
N SER A 57 22.80 5.59 -36.13
CA SER A 57 22.19 6.47 -35.12
C SER A 57 22.36 5.89 -33.71
N TYR A 58 22.81 6.70 -32.76
CA TYR A 58 23.09 6.28 -31.39
C TYR A 58 22.02 6.81 -30.42
N LEU A 59 21.52 5.93 -29.54
CA LEU A 59 20.71 6.30 -28.37
C LEU A 59 21.39 5.79 -27.11
N PHE A 60 21.90 6.72 -26.31
CA PHE A 60 22.41 6.44 -24.99
C PHE A 60 21.28 6.54 -23.97
N VAL A 61 21.14 5.53 -23.11
CA VAL A 61 20.19 5.54 -22.00
C VAL A 61 20.97 5.41 -20.70
N ALA A 62 21.00 6.49 -19.92
CA ALA A 62 21.60 6.56 -18.60
C ALA A 62 20.49 6.65 -17.55
N GLU A 63 19.91 5.52 -17.20
CA GLU A 63 18.88 5.42 -16.17
C GLU A 63 19.54 5.19 -14.80
N VAL A 64 19.60 6.23 -13.97
CA VAL A 64 20.18 6.24 -12.62
C VAL A 64 21.49 5.47 -12.53
N SER A 65 22.43 5.79 -13.43
CA SER A 65 23.71 5.08 -13.55
C SER A 65 24.90 6.04 -13.52
N VAL A 66 24.85 7.07 -14.37
CA VAL A 66 25.91 8.10 -14.49
C VAL A 66 26.05 8.92 -13.21
N THR A 67 24.98 9.15 -12.46
CA THR A 67 24.96 9.85 -11.15
C THR A 67 25.95 9.27 -10.11
N TYR A 68 26.26 7.98 -10.20
CA TYR A 68 27.19 7.29 -9.29
C TYR A 68 28.66 7.41 -9.72
N MET A 69 28.93 7.80 -10.95
CA MET A 69 30.29 8.02 -11.44
C MET A 69 30.89 9.27 -10.78
N PRO A 70 32.23 9.34 -10.64
CA PRO A 70 32.88 10.61 -10.33
C PRO A 70 32.47 11.66 -11.38
N VAL A 71 32.09 12.86 -10.93
CA VAL A 71 31.46 13.89 -11.77
C VAL A 71 32.33 14.25 -12.99
N LYS A 72 33.66 14.27 -12.82
CA LYS A 72 34.61 14.52 -13.92
C LYS A 72 34.48 13.47 -15.02
N ASP A 73 34.40 12.20 -14.66
CA ASP A 73 34.34 11.10 -15.61
C ASP A 73 32.96 11.01 -16.26
N ALA A 74 31.90 11.28 -15.50
CA ALA A 74 30.54 11.40 -16.01
C ALA A 74 30.45 12.49 -17.10
N ASN A 75 31.05 13.66 -16.84
CA ASN A 75 31.08 14.75 -17.82
C ASN A 75 31.92 14.39 -19.05
N ALA A 76 33.03 13.67 -18.87
CA ALA A 76 33.84 13.18 -19.98
C ALA A 76 33.05 12.20 -20.86
N LEU A 77 32.29 11.28 -20.26
CA LEU A 77 31.41 10.36 -21.00
C LEU A 77 30.33 11.09 -21.78
N ILE A 78 29.63 12.06 -21.16
CA ILE A 78 28.58 12.85 -21.82
C ILE A 78 29.18 13.68 -22.97
N SER A 79 30.36 14.25 -22.77
CA SER A 79 31.04 15.04 -23.81
C SER A 79 31.52 14.16 -24.95
N TRP A 80 32.12 13.00 -24.66
CA TRP A 80 32.51 12.02 -25.67
C TRP A 80 31.31 11.55 -26.50
N ALA A 81 30.19 11.23 -25.87
CA ALA A 81 28.99 10.77 -26.58
C ALA A 81 28.45 11.82 -27.57
N SER A 82 28.65 13.12 -27.29
CA SER A 82 28.27 14.21 -28.20
C SER A 82 29.13 14.32 -29.47
N THR A 83 30.27 13.64 -29.52
CA THR A 83 31.19 13.67 -30.68
C THR A 83 30.78 12.71 -31.80
N LEU A 84 29.77 11.86 -31.57
CA LEU A 84 29.19 10.97 -32.57
C LEU A 84 28.15 11.75 -33.40
N ASP A 85 28.13 11.57 -34.71
CA ASP A 85 27.38 12.46 -35.64
C ASP A 85 25.86 12.47 -35.40
N ASP A 86 25.21 11.31 -35.36
CA ASP A 86 23.76 11.16 -35.13
C ASP A 86 23.51 10.49 -33.78
N ALA A 87 23.50 11.27 -32.71
CA ALA A 87 23.35 10.77 -31.35
C ALA A 87 22.23 11.46 -30.57
N ARG A 88 21.71 10.70 -29.60
CA ARG A 88 20.75 11.14 -28.58
C ARG A 88 21.21 10.61 -27.22
N PHE A 89 21.12 11.44 -26.20
CA PHE A 89 21.45 11.05 -24.83
C PHE A 89 20.24 11.26 -23.93
N CYS A 90 19.64 10.16 -23.51
CA CYS A 90 18.54 10.10 -22.57
C CYS A 90 19.07 9.81 -21.18
N ILE A 91 18.84 10.72 -20.24
CA ILE A 91 19.31 10.59 -18.86
C ILE A 91 18.14 10.76 -17.89
N LEU A 92 18.05 9.82 -16.95
CA LEU A 92 17.09 9.84 -15.84
C LEU A 92 17.88 9.79 -14.53
N GLU A 93 17.94 10.89 -13.78
CA GLU A 93 18.65 10.95 -12.50
C GLU A 93 17.97 11.91 -11.50
N GLN A 94 18.51 11.95 -10.29
CA GLN A 94 18.06 12.85 -9.24
C GLN A 94 18.54 14.29 -9.47
N TYR A 95 17.76 15.26 -8.98
CA TYR A 95 18.18 16.66 -8.80
C TYR A 95 17.55 17.24 -7.53
N LEU A 96 17.97 18.44 -7.15
CA LEU A 96 17.62 19.10 -5.88
C LEU A 96 16.91 20.44 -6.17
N PRO A 97 15.60 20.43 -6.49
CA PRO A 97 14.87 21.64 -6.88
C PRO A 97 14.97 22.77 -5.85
N GLN A 98 15.06 22.42 -4.57
CA GLN A 98 15.12 23.35 -3.44
C GLN A 98 16.40 23.18 -2.62
N GLY A 99 17.45 22.62 -3.24
CA GLY A 99 18.72 22.37 -2.59
C GLY A 99 18.72 21.15 -1.64
N PRO A 100 19.88 20.87 -1.01
CA PRO A 100 20.09 19.66 -0.22
C PRO A 100 19.41 19.66 1.15
N ASP A 101 19.00 20.84 1.64
CA ASP A 101 18.39 21.00 2.97
C ASP A 101 16.88 20.75 2.95
N HIS A 102 16.27 20.68 1.76
CA HIS A 102 14.87 20.28 1.63
C HIS A 102 14.67 18.86 2.23
N PRO A 103 13.65 18.61 3.07
CA PRO A 103 13.53 17.37 3.84
C PRO A 103 13.62 16.07 3.03
N PHE A 104 12.96 16.04 1.87
CA PHE A 104 13.03 14.88 0.97
C PHE A 104 14.43 14.70 0.37
N ALA A 105 15.05 15.81 -0.08
CA ALA A 105 16.39 15.81 -0.66
C ALA A 105 17.44 15.36 0.36
N HIS A 106 17.38 15.91 1.58
CA HIS A 106 18.26 15.53 2.68
C HIS A 106 18.16 14.03 2.98
N THR A 107 16.94 13.51 3.07
CA THR A 107 16.67 12.09 3.35
C THR A 107 17.19 11.19 2.23
N MET A 108 16.98 11.58 0.97
CA MET A 108 17.49 10.90 -0.21
C MET A 108 19.02 10.85 -0.25
N LEU A 109 19.68 11.99 0.00
CA LEU A 109 21.14 12.08 0.00
C LEU A 109 21.75 11.23 1.12
N SER A 110 21.20 11.33 2.34
CA SER A 110 21.61 10.52 3.49
C SER A 110 21.49 9.02 3.22
N HIS A 111 20.42 8.59 2.54
CA HIS A 111 20.23 7.20 2.14
C HIS A 111 21.36 6.70 1.21
N PHE A 112 21.67 7.44 0.14
CA PHE A 112 22.71 7.03 -0.80
C PHE A 112 24.13 7.10 -0.19
N ASP A 113 24.39 8.07 0.68
CA ASP A 113 25.66 8.15 1.40
C ASP A 113 25.82 6.97 2.38
N LYS A 114 24.75 6.57 3.08
CA LYS A 114 24.75 5.39 3.96
C LYS A 114 25.04 4.09 3.20
N LEU A 115 24.57 3.96 1.97
CA LEU A 115 24.83 2.82 1.09
C LEU A 115 26.21 2.83 0.44
N GLN A 116 27.02 3.87 0.67
CA GLN A 116 28.31 4.09 -0.01
C GLN A 116 28.18 4.21 -1.54
N THR A 117 27.02 4.68 -2.00
CA THR A 117 26.69 4.92 -3.42
C THR A 117 26.26 6.37 -3.59
N SER A 118 27.07 7.31 -3.09
CA SER A 118 26.78 8.74 -3.13
C SER A 118 26.50 9.22 -4.55
N ILE A 119 25.36 9.89 -4.74
CA ILE A 119 25.03 10.60 -5.98
C ILE A 119 25.78 11.93 -6.01
N LYS A 120 26.88 12.00 -6.77
CA LYS A 120 27.82 13.15 -6.68
C LYS A 120 27.47 14.27 -7.64
N ALA A 121 26.80 13.95 -8.76
CA ALA A 121 26.44 14.94 -9.78
C ALA A 121 25.56 16.07 -9.22
N VAL A 122 24.61 15.74 -8.34
CA VAL A 122 23.68 16.70 -7.72
C VAL A 122 24.35 17.74 -6.82
N LYS A 123 25.60 17.50 -6.37
CA LYS A 123 26.37 18.48 -5.59
C LYS A 123 26.94 19.61 -6.46
N LEU A 124 27.05 19.39 -7.77
CA LEU A 124 27.54 20.37 -8.75
C LEU A 124 26.43 20.86 -9.70
N TYR A 125 25.50 19.98 -10.03
CA TYR A 125 24.37 20.23 -10.93
C TYR A 125 23.08 19.94 -10.17
N SER A 126 22.73 20.87 -9.29
CA SER A 126 21.61 20.74 -8.36
C SER A 126 20.26 21.00 -9.02
N SER A 127 20.23 21.88 -10.03
CA SER A 127 19.01 22.30 -10.73
C SER A 127 18.90 21.74 -12.15
N LEU A 128 17.69 21.73 -12.70
CA LEU A 128 17.43 21.40 -14.10
C LEU A 128 18.14 22.35 -15.08
N SER A 129 18.28 23.63 -14.73
CA SER A 129 19.01 24.61 -15.55
C SER A 129 20.51 24.30 -15.59
N GLU A 130 21.09 23.88 -14.46
CA GLU A 130 22.48 23.44 -14.40
C GLU A 130 22.71 22.13 -15.17
N GLN A 131 21.79 21.16 -15.08
CA GLN A 131 21.84 19.94 -15.88
C GLN A 131 21.69 20.23 -17.38
N SER A 132 20.79 21.12 -17.76
CA SER A 132 20.65 21.58 -19.15
C SER A 132 21.95 22.23 -19.64
N SER A 133 22.51 23.14 -18.84
CA SER A 133 23.79 23.79 -19.12
C SER A 133 24.96 22.79 -19.22
N ARG A 134 24.95 21.73 -18.39
CA ARG A 134 25.95 20.65 -18.42
C ARG A 134 25.98 19.95 -19.77
N PHE A 135 24.82 19.61 -20.33
CA PHE A 135 24.73 18.95 -21.65
C PHE A 135 25.08 19.91 -22.80
N LEU A 136 24.55 21.14 -22.78
CA LEU A 136 24.85 22.14 -23.80
C LEU A 136 26.36 22.44 -23.88
N LYS A 137 27.02 22.63 -22.72
CA LYS A 137 28.47 22.84 -22.64
C LYS A 137 29.28 21.60 -23.04
N ALA A 138 28.70 20.40 -22.92
CA ALA A 138 29.37 19.16 -23.28
C ALA A 138 29.38 18.88 -24.79
N GLY A 139 28.69 19.70 -25.61
CA GLY A 139 28.67 19.58 -27.07
C GLY A 139 27.31 19.19 -27.67
N TRP A 140 26.27 19.08 -26.85
CA TRP A 140 24.91 18.77 -27.32
C TRP A 140 24.18 20.06 -27.74
N PRO A 141 23.83 20.26 -29.03
CA PRO A 141 23.26 21.51 -29.51
C PRO A 141 21.78 21.70 -29.17
N THR A 142 21.05 20.61 -28.91
CA THR A 142 19.60 20.65 -28.64
C THR A 142 19.22 19.79 -27.44
N LEU A 143 18.19 20.21 -26.71
CA LEU A 143 17.54 19.45 -25.64
C LEU A 143 16.06 19.32 -26.01
N ALA A 144 15.60 18.09 -26.26
CA ALA A 144 14.21 17.80 -26.60
C ALA A 144 13.32 17.74 -25.34
N ILE A 145 13.87 17.27 -24.22
CA ILE A 145 13.19 17.22 -22.92
C ILE A 145 14.21 17.64 -21.86
N ALA A 146 13.77 18.43 -20.87
CA ALA A 146 14.51 18.73 -19.64
C ALA A 146 13.51 19.05 -18.53
N ARG A 147 12.77 18.05 -18.06
CA ARG A 147 11.64 18.21 -17.12
C ARG A 147 11.70 17.16 -16.00
N ASN A 148 11.10 17.50 -14.85
CA ASN A 148 10.95 16.53 -13.77
C ASN A 148 9.81 15.54 -14.05
N LEU A 149 9.78 14.42 -13.35
CA LEU A 149 8.78 13.36 -13.59
C LEU A 149 7.36 13.76 -13.16
N TRP A 150 7.21 14.66 -12.19
CA TRP A 150 5.90 15.15 -11.77
C TRP A 150 5.27 16.09 -12.80
N ASP A 151 6.09 16.93 -13.43
CA ASP A 151 5.70 17.76 -14.56
C ASP A 151 5.29 16.89 -15.77
N LEU A 152 6.05 15.82 -16.05
CA LEU A 152 5.73 14.88 -17.14
C LEU A 152 4.49 14.03 -16.88
N TRP A 153 4.20 13.72 -15.60
CA TRP A 153 2.94 13.11 -15.20
C TRP A 153 1.75 14.02 -15.49
N SER A 154 1.91 15.32 -15.24
CA SER A 154 0.86 16.33 -15.43
C SER A 154 0.66 16.74 -16.89
N ASP A 155 1.56 16.34 -17.80
CA ASP A 155 1.50 16.66 -19.22
C ASP A 155 0.68 15.61 -19.99
N ASP A 156 -0.48 16.01 -20.52
CA ASP A 156 -1.37 15.14 -21.30
C ASP A 156 -0.75 14.60 -22.59
N SER A 157 0.26 15.28 -23.15
CA SER A 157 0.98 14.82 -24.35
C SER A 157 1.97 13.69 -24.03
N PHE A 158 2.51 13.67 -22.81
CA PHE A 158 3.47 12.66 -22.36
C PHE A 158 2.79 11.52 -21.60
N THR A 159 1.90 11.86 -20.66
CA THR A 159 1.11 10.92 -19.85
C THR A 159 -0.39 11.20 -20.02
N PRO A 160 -1.03 10.69 -21.09
CA PRO A 160 -2.44 10.97 -21.35
C PRO A 160 -3.37 10.56 -20.20
N PRO A 161 -4.51 11.26 -20.00
CA PRO A 161 -5.47 10.94 -18.95
C PRO A 161 -5.94 9.48 -18.94
N THR A 162 -6.01 8.84 -20.11
CA THR A 162 -6.38 7.42 -20.24
C THR A 162 -5.35 6.49 -19.61
N VAL A 163 -4.06 6.83 -19.73
CA VAL A 163 -2.96 6.07 -19.10
C VAL A 163 -3.03 6.27 -17.59
N ARG A 164 -3.15 7.52 -17.11
CA ARG A 164 -3.24 7.82 -15.68
C ARG A 164 -4.40 7.07 -15.01
N ARG A 165 -5.61 7.15 -15.58
CA ARG A 165 -6.79 6.42 -15.08
C ARG A 165 -6.65 4.91 -15.11
N SER A 166 -5.90 4.35 -16.08
CA SER A 166 -5.70 2.90 -16.16
C SER A 166 -4.92 2.35 -14.95
N LEU A 167 -4.13 3.19 -14.27
CA LEU A 167 -3.35 2.80 -13.09
C LEU A 167 -4.22 2.59 -11.84
N ASP A 168 -5.39 3.24 -11.75
CA ASP A 168 -6.34 2.99 -10.65
C ASP A 168 -6.86 1.54 -10.66
N LEU A 169 -6.78 0.83 -11.81
CA LEU A 169 -7.13 -0.59 -11.93
C LEU A 169 -6.02 -1.53 -11.47
N VAL A 170 -4.80 -1.03 -11.24
CA VAL A 170 -3.63 -1.83 -10.87
C VAL A 170 -3.59 -2.03 -9.35
N GLU A 171 -3.69 -0.95 -8.58
CA GLU A 171 -3.71 -1.01 -7.12
C GLU A 171 -4.39 0.21 -6.48
N PRO A 172 -4.98 0.08 -5.28
CA PRO A 172 -5.46 1.22 -4.51
C PRO A 172 -4.31 2.12 -4.05
N PHE A 173 -4.31 3.38 -4.49
CA PHE A 173 -3.22 4.34 -4.23
C PHE A 173 -3.70 5.62 -3.54
N ASP A 174 -2.96 6.10 -2.54
CA ASP A 174 -3.27 7.38 -1.85
C ASP A 174 -2.04 8.12 -1.28
N GLU A 175 -0.87 7.92 -1.90
CA GLU A 175 0.40 8.55 -1.51
C GLU A 175 0.80 9.63 -2.52
N TRP A 176 -0.17 10.46 -2.94
CA TRP A 176 0.02 11.45 -4.00
C TRP A 176 1.10 12.49 -3.68
N GLU A 177 1.19 12.94 -2.43
CA GLU A 177 2.24 13.87 -2.03
C GLU A 177 3.63 13.23 -2.06
N GLU A 178 3.74 11.94 -1.71
CA GLU A 178 5.00 11.19 -1.85
C GLU A 178 5.40 11.04 -3.31
N PHE A 179 4.43 10.75 -4.17
CA PHE A 179 4.67 10.59 -5.61
C PHE A 179 5.10 11.90 -6.25
N ALA A 180 4.48 13.02 -5.88
CA ALA A 180 4.88 14.35 -6.33
C ALA A 180 6.26 14.75 -5.79
N LEU A 181 6.57 14.47 -4.51
CA LEU A 181 7.91 14.69 -3.95
C LEU A 181 8.97 13.85 -4.69
N PHE A 182 8.72 12.56 -4.89
CA PHE A 182 9.61 11.68 -5.65
C PHE A 182 9.78 12.19 -7.09
N GLY A 183 8.67 12.41 -7.80
CA GLY A 183 8.69 12.83 -9.20
C GLY A 183 9.32 14.21 -9.40
N GLY A 184 9.20 15.11 -8.41
CA GLY A 184 9.83 16.43 -8.40
C GLY A 184 11.32 16.42 -8.07
N HIS A 185 11.89 15.31 -7.59
CA HIS A 185 13.35 15.17 -7.34
C HIS A 185 14.06 14.29 -8.38
N TYR A 186 13.33 13.82 -9.40
CA TYR A 186 13.87 13.06 -10.52
C TYR A 186 13.55 13.78 -11.82
N PHE A 187 14.49 13.76 -12.75
CA PHE A 187 14.31 14.40 -14.05
C PHE A 187 14.63 13.47 -15.21
N LEU A 188 13.94 13.73 -16.32
CA LEU A 188 14.26 13.20 -17.63
C LEU A 188 14.84 14.32 -18.48
N LEU A 189 16.04 14.10 -19.02
CA LEU A 189 16.64 14.98 -20.02
C LEU A 189 17.00 14.17 -21.27
N VAL A 190 16.64 14.71 -22.43
CA VAL A 190 16.93 14.11 -23.75
C VAL A 190 17.68 15.13 -24.58
N ALA A 191 18.99 14.93 -24.74
CA ALA A 191 19.86 15.75 -25.56
C ALA A 191 20.03 15.14 -26.96
N SER A 192 20.23 15.96 -28.00
CA SER A 192 20.49 15.47 -29.36
C SER A 192 21.41 16.38 -30.17
N ASN A 193 22.23 15.77 -31.02
CA ASN A 193 23.03 16.41 -32.07
C ASN A 193 22.64 15.94 -33.49
N ALA A 194 21.60 15.10 -33.62
CA ALA A 194 21.18 14.44 -34.85
C ALA A 194 20.54 15.36 -35.91
N GLU A 195 19.91 16.46 -35.51
CA GLU A 195 19.23 17.37 -36.43
C GLU A 195 19.62 18.83 -36.16
N GLN A 196 20.32 19.47 -37.11
CA GLN A 196 20.36 20.93 -37.21
C GLN A 196 19.05 21.42 -37.85
N GLY A 197 17.92 21.30 -37.14
CA GLY A 197 16.60 21.54 -37.73
C GLY A 197 15.54 21.93 -36.71
N ARG A 198 15.36 23.26 -36.58
CA ARG A 198 14.47 24.00 -35.67
C ARG A 198 14.72 23.72 -34.17
N PRO A 199 14.96 24.75 -33.35
CA PRO A 199 14.84 24.55 -31.92
C PRO A 199 13.44 23.98 -31.66
N ALA A 200 13.37 22.90 -30.88
CA ALA A 200 12.12 22.59 -30.20
C ALA A 200 11.62 23.92 -29.63
N GLU A 201 10.32 24.22 -29.78
CA GLU A 201 9.74 25.26 -28.97
C GLU A 201 10.17 24.94 -27.54
N THR A 202 11.17 25.68 -27.05
CA THR A 202 11.23 26.00 -25.65
C THR A 202 9.87 26.61 -25.45
N ASP A 203 8.92 25.81 -24.99
CA ASP A 203 8.00 26.32 -24.01
C ASP A 203 8.96 26.97 -23.02
N GLN A 204 9.06 28.29 -23.12
CA GLN A 204 9.57 29.11 -22.07
C GLN A 204 8.56 28.87 -20.95
N GLY A 205 8.62 27.68 -20.34
CA GLY A 205 8.19 27.44 -18.98
C GLY A 205 9.00 28.46 -18.24
N SER A 206 8.33 29.59 -18.03
CA SER A 206 8.84 30.86 -17.60
C SER A 206 10.20 30.65 -16.94
N THR A 207 11.29 30.93 -17.66
CA THR A 207 12.35 31.64 -16.96
C THR A 207 11.61 32.86 -16.47
N ALA A 208 11.12 32.79 -15.22
CA ALA A 208 10.99 33.98 -14.44
C ALA A 208 12.34 34.64 -14.67
N THR A 209 12.32 35.68 -15.49
CA THR A 209 13.31 36.70 -15.39
C THR A 209 13.47 36.89 -13.90
N VAL A 210 14.71 37.04 -13.46
CA VAL A 210 14.96 37.77 -12.23
C VAL A 210 14.48 39.19 -12.55
N ASP A 211 13.15 39.37 -12.66
CA ASP A 211 12.47 40.63 -12.54
C ASP A 211 12.84 41.02 -11.12
N GLY A 212 13.71 42.02 -11.04
CA GLY A 212 14.23 42.53 -9.79
C GLY A 212 13.08 42.58 -8.81
N CYS A 213 13.20 41.79 -7.74
CA CYS A 213 12.25 41.71 -6.66
C CYS A 213 12.03 43.14 -6.17
N MET A 214 10.97 43.79 -6.65
CA MET A 214 10.41 44.90 -5.91
C MET A 214 9.75 44.23 -4.71
N ILE A 215 10.53 44.10 -3.64
CA ILE A 215 10.02 43.82 -2.30
C ILE A 215 8.91 44.85 -2.11
N ASP A 216 7.66 44.39 -2.15
CA ASP A 216 6.53 45.25 -1.84
C ASP A 216 6.75 45.67 -0.39
N ILE A 217 7.08 46.95 -0.19
CA ILE A 217 7.51 47.49 1.11
C ILE A 217 6.37 47.38 2.15
N ASN A 218 5.16 47.02 1.69
CA ASN A 218 3.95 46.80 2.47
C ASN A 218 3.56 45.31 2.64
N ALA A 219 4.39 44.35 2.22
CA ALA A 219 4.07 42.93 2.37
C ALA A 219 3.99 42.53 3.86
N GLU A 220 2.93 41.81 4.22
CA GLU A 220 2.73 41.34 5.59
C GLU A 220 3.84 40.36 5.99
N THR A 221 4.40 40.56 7.18
CA THR A 221 5.45 39.69 7.71
C THR A 221 4.86 38.65 8.65
N ILE A 222 5.14 37.38 8.36
CA ILE A 222 4.67 36.23 9.11
C ILE A 222 5.88 35.49 9.67
N THR A 223 5.80 35.08 10.93
CA THR A 223 6.84 34.32 11.62
C THR A 223 6.38 32.88 11.81
N LEU A 224 7.18 31.93 11.34
CA LEU A 224 7.03 30.50 11.59
C LEU A 224 8.01 30.08 12.69
N GLN A 225 7.51 29.52 13.79
CA GLN A 225 8.32 29.13 14.94
C GLN A 225 8.07 27.67 15.31
N SER A 226 9.14 26.96 15.69
CA SER A 226 9.04 25.65 16.32
C SER A 226 8.67 25.82 17.80
N CYS A 227 7.68 25.08 18.27
CA CYS A 227 7.39 24.97 19.69
C CYS A 227 8.24 23.86 20.29
N GLU A 228 9.48 24.18 20.68
CA GLU A 228 10.38 23.22 21.35
C GLU A 228 9.70 22.63 22.59
N GLN A 229 9.52 21.30 22.59
CA GLN A 229 8.91 20.59 23.70
C GLN A 229 9.98 20.22 24.76
N SER A 230 9.60 20.19 26.03
CA SER A 230 10.49 19.67 27.08
C SER A 230 10.76 18.16 26.86
N ASN A 231 11.99 17.70 27.10
CA ASN A 231 12.44 16.31 26.88
C ASN A 231 11.55 15.21 27.46
N ASP A 232 10.70 15.51 28.45
CA ASP A 232 9.83 14.53 29.12
C ASP A 232 8.46 14.31 28.45
N VAL A 233 8.00 15.20 27.54
CA VAL A 233 6.69 15.08 26.85
C VAL A 233 6.77 15.62 25.42
N ALA A 234 7.05 14.73 24.45
CA ALA A 234 7.06 15.08 23.02
C ALA A 234 5.72 14.71 22.34
N ALA A 235 5.31 15.49 21.34
CA ALA A 235 4.17 15.15 20.51
C ALA A 235 4.42 13.84 19.75
N THR A 236 3.38 13.02 19.55
CA THR A 236 3.53 11.76 18.82
C THR A 236 3.70 12.06 17.33
N PRO A 237 4.78 11.62 16.66
CA PRO A 237 4.96 11.86 15.23
C PRO A 237 3.83 11.22 14.44
N ARG A 238 3.06 12.05 13.73
CA ARG A 238 1.88 11.65 12.95
C ARG A 238 1.71 12.52 11.71
N ARG A 239 1.11 11.95 10.67
CA ARG A 239 0.77 12.63 9.41
C ARG A 239 -0.61 12.18 8.92
N PHE A 240 -1.27 13.03 8.13
CA PHE A 240 -2.67 12.90 7.70
C PHE A 240 -3.64 12.75 8.89
N SER A 241 -3.33 13.41 10.00
CA SER A 241 -4.18 13.57 11.19
C SER A 241 -5.14 14.74 11.03
N ALA A 242 -6.16 14.81 11.88
CA ALA A 242 -7.03 15.97 11.98
C ALA A 242 -6.64 16.83 13.18
N VAL A 243 -6.51 18.14 12.99
CA VAL A 243 -6.17 19.13 14.03
C VAL A 243 -7.34 20.07 14.21
N PHE A 244 -7.75 20.32 15.46
CA PHE A 244 -8.94 21.09 15.77
C PHE A 244 -8.82 21.75 17.16
N THR A 245 -9.65 22.77 17.43
CA THR A 245 -9.66 23.48 18.73
C THR A 245 -10.65 22.85 19.70
N LEU A 246 -10.28 22.82 20.98
CA LEU A 246 -11.10 22.36 22.12
C LEU A 246 -11.16 23.46 23.20
N GLY A 247 -11.91 24.52 22.94
CA GLY A 247 -12.00 25.67 23.83
C GLY A 247 -10.80 26.62 23.72
N GLN A 248 -10.78 27.63 24.58
CA GLN A 248 -9.74 28.68 24.52
C GLN A 248 -8.38 28.15 24.97
N GLY A 249 -7.41 28.18 24.05
CA GLY A 249 -6.02 27.83 24.35
C GLY A 249 -5.73 26.34 24.37
N THR A 250 -6.58 25.51 23.77
CA THR A 250 -6.35 24.06 23.64
C THR A 250 -6.57 23.61 22.20
N VAL A 251 -5.58 22.90 21.65
CA VAL A 251 -5.59 22.31 20.31
C VAL A 251 -5.40 20.81 20.46
N ALA A 252 -6.19 20.02 19.74
CA ALA A 252 -6.11 18.57 19.75
C ALA A 252 -5.77 18.05 18.36
N THR A 253 -4.96 16.99 18.31
CA THR A 253 -4.62 16.27 17.08
C THR A 253 -5.03 14.82 17.22
N HIS A 254 -5.92 14.34 16.35
CA HIS A 254 -6.45 12.98 16.39
C HIS A 254 -5.98 12.13 15.20
N GLY A 255 -5.67 10.88 15.51
CA GLY A 255 -5.40 9.83 14.53
C GLY A 255 -4.22 10.13 13.61
N GLY A 256 -4.33 9.73 12.35
CA GLY A 256 -3.26 9.83 11.36
C GLY A 256 -2.39 8.57 11.28
N GLN A 257 -1.38 8.61 10.43
CA GLN A 257 -0.35 7.59 10.30
C GLN A 257 0.83 7.94 11.21
N GLY A 258 1.07 7.12 12.23
CA GLY A 258 2.26 7.20 13.06
C GLY A 258 3.42 6.34 12.53
N THR A 259 4.51 6.27 13.28
CA THR A 259 5.76 5.57 12.89
C THR A 259 5.61 4.07 12.66
N ARG A 260 4.60 3.43 13.27
CA ARG A 260 4.39 1.97 13.20
C ARG A 260 3.02 1.56 12.64
N ALA A 261 2.00 2.36 12.88
CA ALA A 261 0.61 2.05 12.55
C ALA A 261 -0.22 3.32 12.45
N ARG A 262 -1.47 3.18 11.97
CA ARG A 262 -2.47 4.23 12.10
C ARG A 262 -2.85 4.38 13.57
N LEU A 263 -3.06 5.62 13.97
CA LEU A 263 -3.34 5.99 15.35
C LEU A 263 -4.85 6.26 15.53
N SER A 264 -5.33 6.09 16.75
CA SER A 264 -6.68 6.46 17.19
C SER A 264 -6.64 7.37 18.42
N ASP A 265 -5.45 7.70 18.90
CA ASP A 265 -5.23 8.54 20.06
C ASP A 265 -5.31 10.04 19.71
N LEU A 266 -5.34 10.86 20.77
CA LEU A 266 -5.29 12.31 20.71
C LEU A 266 -4.02 12.82 21.38
N ASP A 267 -3.30 13.70 20.70
CA ASP A 267 -2.30 14.57 21.32
C ASP A 267 -2.95 15.93 21.62
N ILE A 268 -2.76 16.46 22.83
CA ILE A 268 -3.33 17.74 23.25
C ILE A 268 -2.20 18.74 23.47
N LEU A 269 -2.30 19.88 22.77
CA LEU A 269 -1.46 21.06 22.95
C LEU A 269 -2.24 22.10 23.76
N GLN A 270 -1.59 22.63 24.79
CA GLN A 270 -2.17 23.63 25.68
C GLN A 270 -1.29 24.89 25.70
N ARG A 271 -1.92 26.05 25.65
CA ARG A 271 -1.26 27.34 25.85
C ARG A 271 -0.92 27.52 27.33
N GLU A 272 0.29 27.98 27.64
CA GLU A 272 0.81 28.04 29.03
C GLU A 272 -0.03 28.88 30.01
N ASP A 273 -0.82 29.83 29.52
CA ASP A 273 -1.63 30.76 30.32
C ASP A 273 -3.07 30.29 30.59
N CYS A 274 -3.45 29.10 30.09
CA CYS A 274 -4.80 28.58 30.19
C CYS A 274 -4.83 27.28 31.02
N ASN A 275 -5.87 27.07 31.84
CA ASN A 275 -6.20 25.76 32.39
C ASN A 275 -7.16 25.07 31.41
N GLY A 276 -6.62 24.15 30.60
CA GLY A 276 -7.33 23.47 29.52
C GLY A 276 -8.12 22.28 30.03
N GLU A 277 -9.15 21.92 29.28
CA GLU A 277 -9.96 20.74 29.55
C GLU A 277 -9.20 19.47 29.14
N THR A 278 -9.32 18.43 29.96
CA THR A 278 -8.73 17.11 29.69
C THR A 278 -9.76 16.22 29.00
N CYS A 279 -9.33 15.48 27.96
CA CYS A 279 -10.17 14.50 27.29
C CYS A 279 -10.05 13.14 28.00
N ASP A 280 -11.14 12.64 28.57
CA ASP A 280 -11.14 11.39 29.37
C ASP A 280 -11.37 10.11 28.53
N SER A 281 -11.76 10.21 27.25
CA SER A 281 -12.02 9.03 26.42
C SER A 281 -11.55 9.19 24.96
N PRO A 282 -10.42 8.58 24.55
CA PRO A 282 -10.00 8.58 23.15
C PRO A 282 -10.92 7.68 22.31
N LEU A 283 -11.17 8.07 21.06
CA LEU A 283 -11.91 7.25 20.11
C LEU A 283 -11.13 5.97 19.79
N ALA A 284 -11.76 4.80 19.87
CA ALA A 284 -11.06 3.51 19.72
C ALA A 284 -10.76 3.10 18.26
N ILE A 285 -10.94 3.99 17.27
CA ILE A 285 -10.91 3.63 15.85
C ILE A 285 -9.78 4.36 15.13
N ALA A 286 -8.74 3.62 14.75
CA ALA A 286 -7.57 4.16 14.07
C ALA A 286 -7.87 4.51 12.61
N ARG A 287 -7.59 5.75 12.20
CA ARG A 287 -7.90 6.28 10.87
C ARG A 287 -6.98 7.41 10.46
N MET A 288 -6.91 7.69 9.16
CA MET A 288 -6.19 8.84 8.59
C MET A 288 -7.02 9.50 7.48
N CYS A 289 -6.63 10.71 7.05
CA CYS A 289 -7.32 11.45 5.98
C CYS A 289 -8.82 11.70 6.26
N HIS A 290 -9.17 11.85 7.54
CA HIS A 290 -10.48 12.28 8.03
C HIS A 290 -10.41 13.77 8.40
N THR A 291 -11.55 14.41 8.58
CA THR A 291 -11.62 15.76 9.15
C THR A 291 -12.19 15.69 10.56
N ILE A 292 -11.78 16.63 11.42
CA ILE A 292 -12.49 16.98 12.64
C ILE A 292 -12.69 18.48 12.60
N THR A 293 -13.95 18.91 12.60
CA THR A 293 -14.32 20.31 12.46
C THR A 293 -14.92 20.80 13.78
N SER A 294 -14.29 21.81 14.39
CA SER A 294 -14.85 22.48 15.57
C SER A 294 -16.12 23.26 15.19
N ILE A 295 -17.21 23.02 15.90
CA ILE A 295 -18.52 23.62 15.65
C ILE A 295 -18.73 24.81 16.60
N ARG A 296 -18.54 24.58 17.90
CA ARG A 296 -18.61 25.55 19.01
C ARG A 296 -17.53 25.20 20.03
N ASP A 297 -17.27 26.07 21.01
CA ASP A 297 -16.14 26.01 21.96
C ASP A 297 -15.57 24.61 22.22
N THR A 298 -16.37 23.68 22.75
CA THR A 298 -15.94 22.30 23.10
C THR A 298 -16.61 21.21 22.26
N ASP A 299 -17.32 21.59 21.20
CA ASP A 299 -18.04 20.70 20.30
C ASP A 299 -17.29 20.52 18.97
N ALA A 300 -17.10 19.28 18.52
CA ALA A 300 -16.46 19.00 17.23
C ALA A 300 -17.09 17.78 16.53
N LEU A 301 -16.99 17.73 15.21
CA LEU A 301 -17.50 16.61 14.41
C LEU A 301 -16.37 15.95 13.64
N LEU A 302 -16.16 14.65 13.89
CA LEU A 302 -15.31 13.78 13.09
C LEU A 302 -16.11 13.23 11.92
N VAL A 303 -15.53 13.30 10.71
CA VAL A 303 -16.16 12.83 9.48
C VAL A 303 -15.23 11.87 8.73
N GLY A 304 -15.74 10.66 8.47
CA GLY A 304 -15.14 9.67 7.57
C GLY A 304 -13.67 9.33 7.86
N GLY A 305 -12.86 9.30 6.81
CA GLY A 305 -11.46 8.86 6.83
C GLY A 305 -11.26 7.51 6.18
N ARG A 306 -10.08 6.91 6.39
CA ARG A 306 -9.81 5.56 5.89
C ARG A 306 -8.88 4.75 6.77
N GLY A 307 -9.02 3.43 6.63
CA GLY A 307 -7.96 2.47 6.90
C GLY A 307 -7.02 2.42 5.70
N SER A 308 -7.11 1.37 4.87
CA SER A 308 -6.43 1.33 3.57
C SER A 308 -7.12 2.25 2.54
N PRO A 309 -6.47 2.61 1.41
CA PRO A 309 -7.11 3.38 0.34
C PRO A 309 -8.41 2.75 -0.20
N ALA A 310 -8.55 1.42 -0.14
CA ALA A 310 -9.77 0.69 -0.51
C ALA A 310 -10.79 0.50 0.64
N GLN A 311 -10.57 1.17 1.79
CA GLN A 311 -11.41 1.06 2.98
C GLN A 311 -11.68 2.46 3.54
N ALA A 312 -12.45 3.24 2.79
CA ALA A 312 -13.01 4.49 3.28
C ALA A 312 -14.01 4.21 4.43
N HIS A 313 -14.19 5.21 5.27
CA HIS A 313 -15.07 5.18 6.43
C HIS A 313 -16.26 6.11 6.19
N ALA A 314 -17.45 5.63 6.52
CA ALA A 314 -18.69 6.41 6.49
C ALA A 314 -19.07 6.92 7.89
N ASP A 315 -18.49 6.36 8.94
CA ASP A 315 -18.89 6.68 10.30
C ASP A 315 -18.44 8.08 10.72
N CYS A 316 -19.36 8.77 11.39
CA CYS A 316 -19.16 10.12 11.90
C CYS A 316 -19.37 10.13 13.41
N TRP A 317 -18.63 11.00 14.10
CA TRP A 317 -18.65 11.07 15.57
C TRP A 317 -18.69 12.51 16.04
N HIS A 318 -19.62 12.80 16.94
CA HIS A 318 -19.75 14.09 17.59
C HIS A 318 -19.02 14.05 18.94
N PHE A 319 -18.04 14.94 19.11
CA PHE A 319 -17.34 15.17 20.35
C PHE A 319 -18.03 16.29 21.12
N GLN A 320 -18.47 16.01 22.34
CA GLN A 320 -19.08 16.98 23.23
C GLN A 320 -18.63 16.70 24.66
N SER A 321 -18.12 17.73 25.34
CA SER A 321 -17.71 17.68 26.75
C SER A 321 -16.81 16.48 27.09
N GLY A 322 -15.78 16.23 26.29
CA GLY A 322 -14.82 15.15 26.54
C GLY A 322 -15.25 13.75 26.06
N THR A 323 -16.44 13.61 25.48
CA THR A 323 -17.02 12.31 25.09
C THR A 323 -17.32 12.25 23.60
N TRP A 324 -16.94 11.14 22.96
CA TRP A 324 -17.30 10.83 21.57
C TRP A 324 -18.63 10.07 21.51
N THR A 325 -19.57 10.55 20.69
CA THR A 325 -20.85 9.90 20.41
C THR A 325 -20.99 9.65 18.91
N LYS A 326 -21.40 8.44 18.52
CA LYS A 326 -21.61 8.13 17.10
C LYS A 326 -22.86 8.86 16.60
N VAL A 327 -22.77 9.51 15.43
CA VAL A 327 -23.91 10.11 14.72
C VAL A 327 -24.18 9.36 13.42
N ASP A 328 -25.09 9.86 12.58
CA ASP A 328 -25.43 9.23 11.31
C ASP A 328 -24.20 9.02 10.42
N ASP A 329 -24.18 7.85 9.76
CA ASP A 329 -23.13 7.52 8.78
C ASP A 329 -23.38 8.29 7.47
N LEU A 330 -22.31 8.61 6.76
CA LEU A 330 -22.36 9.15 5.40
C LEU A 330 -22.96 8.12 4.45
N GLU A 331 -23.78 8.57 3.49
CA GLU A 331 -24.28 7.69 2.42
C GLU A 331 -23.12 7.07 1.62
N THR A 332 -22.10 7.88 1.31
CA THR A 332 -20.87 7.43 0.65
C THR A 332 -19.68 7.62 1.57
N ALA A 333 -19.05 6.51 1.97
CA ALA A 333 -17.81 6.47 2.73
C ALA A 333 -16.69 7.23 1.97
N ARG A 334 -15.95 8.11 2.66
CA ARG A 334 -14.98 8.98 2.00
C ARG A 334 -13.79 9.37 2.88
N TYR A 335 -12.69 9.72 2.23
CA TYR A 335 -11.49 10.29 2.85
C TYR A 335 -10.91 11.42 1.97
N ARG A 336 -9.99 12.24 2.52
CA ARG A 336 -9.43 13.44 1.85
C ARG A 336 -10.51 14.42 1.36
N HIS A 337 -11.66 14.44 2.01
CA HIS A 337 -12.70 15.43 1.79
C HIS A 337 -12.36 16.71 2.57
N ASN A 338 -13.04 17.80 2.23
CA ASN A 338 -13.01 19.02 3.01
C ASN A 338 -14.19 19.07 3.96
N ALA A 339 -14.01 19.69 5.14
CA ALA A 339 -15.08 19.95 6.07
C ALA A 339 -14.89 21.32 6.74
N VAL A 340 -15.91 22.17 6.70
CA VAL A 340 -15.88 23.53 7.26
C VAL A 340 -17.09 23.77 8.14
N SER A 341 -16.89 24.51 9.24
CA SER A 341 -17.99 24.95 10.11
C SER A 341 -18.75 26.09 9.42
N VAL A 342 -20.08 26.03 9.48
CA VAL A 342 -20.97 27.00 8.86
C VAL A 342 -22.08 27.42 9.82
N VAL A 343 -22.57 28.65 9.67
CA VAL A 343 -23.69 29.22 10.43
C VAL A 343 -24.89 29.37 9.50
N LEU A 344 -26.02 28.82 9.91
CA LEU A 344 -27.24 28.65 9.12
C LEU A 344 -28.33 29.64 9.59
N GLY A 345 -28.04 30.94 9.54
CA GLY A 345 -28.99 31.99 9.89
C GLY A 345 -28.32 33.23 10.49
N ALA A 346 -28.95 34.40 10.33
CA ALA A 346 -28.46 35.65 10.91
C ALA A 346 -28.86 35.82 12.40
N GLU A 347 -29.90 35.11 12.85
CA GLU A 347 -30.48 35.23 14.21
C GLU A 347 -30.51 33.90 14.98
N SER A 348 -30.64 32.77 14.28
CA SER A 348 -30.50 31.43 14.86
C SER A 348 -29.01 31.08 14.86
N HIS A 349 -28.41 30.92 16.04
CA HIS A 349 -27.02 30.44 16.18
C HIS A 349 -26.82 28.99 15.69
N ASP A 350 -27.66 28.48 14.77
CA ASP A 350 -27.60 27.10 14.27
C ASP A 350 -26.32 26.92 13.46
N CYS A 351 -25.46 26.04 13.94
CA CYS A 351 -24.19 25.71 13.32
C CYS A 351 -24.28 24.32 12.67
N GLY A 352 -23.53 24.13 11.60
CA GLY A 352 -23.40 22.84 10.94
C GLY A 352 -22.00 22.63 10.37
N VAL A 353 -21.79 21.45 9.78
CA VAL A 353 -20.54 21.11 9.10
C VAL A 353 -20.84 20.80 7.64
N LEU A 354 -20.28 21.62 6.74
CA LEU A 354 -20.36 21.43 5.30
C LEU A 354 -19.18 20.58 4.84
N VAL A 355 -19.47 19.48 4.15
CA VAL A 355 -18.46 18.59 3.56
C VAL A 355 -18.49 18.68 2.04
N PHE A 356 -17.32 18.72 1.42
CA PHE A 356 -17.17 18.72 -0.05
C PHE A 356 -16.12 17.71 -0.51
N GLY A 357 -16.50 16.95 -1.55
CA GLY A 357 -15.62 16.08 -2.31
C GLY A 357 -15.04 14.92 -1.49
N GLY A 358 -13.79 14.55 -1.81
CA GLY A 358 -13.11 13.38 -1.26
C GLY A 358 -13.11 12.19 -2.20
N ARG A 359 -12.60 11.06 -1.70
CA ARG A 359 -12.46 9.82 -2.47
C ARG A 359 -13.12 8.65 -1.75
N SER A 360 -13.85 7.82 -2.48
CA SER A 360 -14.52 6.61 -1.96
C SER A 360 -13.64 5.36 -2.07
N SER A 361 -14.11 4.26 -1.47
CA SER A 361 -13.37 2.98 -1.39
C SER A 361 -13.07 2.32 -2.76
N ASP A 362 -13.86 2.64 -3.78
CA ASP A 362 -13.67 2.17 -5.16
C ASP A 362 -12.72 3.07 -5.98
N GLY A 363 -12.19 4.13 -5.37
CA GLY A 363 -11.29 5.09 -6.01
C GLY A 363 -12.00 6.26 -6.69
N THR A 364 -13.34 6.32 -6.66
CA THR A 364 -14.11 7.42 -7.27
C THR A 364 -13.86 8.75 -6.53
N ALA A 365 -13.52 9.81 -7.28
CA ALA A 365 -13.47 11.17 -6.77
C ALA A 365 -14.90 11.76 -6.72
N LEU A 366 -15.22 12.49 -5.65
CA LEU A 366 -16.57 12.99 -5.38
C LEU A 366 -16.66 14.51 -5.62
N ASP A 367 -17.83 14.99 -6.05
CA ASP A 367 -18.16 16.42 -6.27
C ASP A 367 -19.36 16.91 -5.43
N ASP A 368 -19.89 16.07 -4.56
CA ASP A 368 -21.09 16.35 -3.79
C ASP A 368 -20.83 17.25 -2.57
N CYS A 369 -21.88 17.97 -2.16
CA CYS A 369 -21.91 18.81 -0.96
C CYS A 369 -22.99 18.31 -0.01
N ILE A 370 -22.58 17.93 1.19
CA ILE A 370 -23.49 17.45 2.25
C ILE A 370 -23.31 18.29 3.51
N LEU A 371 -24.41 18.55 4.20
CA LEU A 371 -24.45 19.34 5.41
C LEU A 371 -24.91 18.46 6.57
N TRP A 372 -24.17 18.53 7.67
CA TRP A 372 -24.62 17.99 8.95
C TRP A 372 -25.10 19.12 9.85
N THR A 373 -26.27 18.95 10.44
CA THR A 373 -26.77 19.77 11.56
C THR A 373 -27.12 18.88 12.73
N ALA A 374 -27.03 19.41 13.95
CA ALA A 374 -27.41 18.65 15.15
C ALA A 374 -28.90 18.27 15.17
N THR A 375 -29.75 18.99 14.42
CA THR A 375 -31.19 18.76 14.33
C THR A 375 -31.58 17.72 13.28
N ASP A 376 -30.97 17.78 12.09
CA ASP A 376 -31.43 17.04 10.91
C ASP A 376 -30.46 15.94 10.48
N GLY A 377 -29.29 15.84 11.12
CA GLY A 377 -28.23 14.94 10.69
C GLY A 377 -27.69 15.30 9.30
N TRP A 378 -27.20 14.29 8.56
CA TRP A 378 -26.70 14.48 7.20
C TRP A 378 -27.83 14.67 6.18
N HIS A 379 -27.73 15.74 5.41
CA HIS A 379 -28.63 15.98 4.27
C HIS A 379 -27.88 16.66 3.12
N SER A 380 -28.35 16.43 1.91
CA SER A 380 -27.79 17.06 0.71
C SER A 380 -28.19 18.53 0.65
N LEU A 381 -27.24 19.41 0.32
CA LEU A 381 -27.50 20.83 0.07
C LEU A 381 -27.77 21.06 -1.41
N PRO A 382 -28.93 21.62 -1.80
CA PRO A 382 -29.16 22.05 -3.17
C PRO A 382 -28.12 23.11 -3.58
N VAL A 383 -27.45 22.88 -4.70
CA VAL A 383 -26.45 23.80 -5.26
C VAL A 383 -27.08 24.63 -6.38
N ASP A 384 -26.96 25.95 -6.28
CA ASP A 384 -27.42 26.90 -7.28
C ASP A 384 -26.28 27.24 -8.27
N GLY A 385 -26.48 26.89 -9.54
CA GLY A 385 -25.57 27.27 -10.63
C GLY A 385 -24.44 26.26 -10.90
N PRO A 386 -23.28 26.73 -11.38
CA PRO A 386 -22.15 25.86 -11.68
C PRO A 386 -21.56 25.25 -10.40
N ARG A 387 -20.84 24.13 -10.55
CA ARG A 387 -20.24 23.40 -9.44
C ARG A 387 -18.78 23.06 -9.75
N PRO A 388 -17.90 23.03 -8.73
CA PRO A 388 -16.54 22.53 -8.87
C PRO A 388 -16.55 21.07 -9.31
N THR A 389 -15.54 20.66 -10.08
CA THR A 389 -15.37 19.26 -10.51
C THR A 389 -15.01 18.33 -9.34
N ALA A 390 -15.29 17.03 -9.53
CA ALA A 390 -14.96 15.98 -8.57
C ALA A 390 -13.47 15.95 -8.23
N ARG A 391 -13.14 15.98 -6.93
CA ARG A 391 -11.75 16.06 -6.46
C ARG A 391 -11.58 15.61 -5.01
N PHE A 392 -10.34 15.31 -4.65
CA PHE A 392 -9.95 15.01 -3.28
C PHE A 392 -8.64 15.72 -2.91
N GLY A 393 -8.42 15.94 -1.61
CA GLY A 393 -7.24 16.65 -1.12
C GLY A 393 -7.19 18.14 -1.50
N ALA A 394 -8.34 18.72 -1.85
CA ALA A 394 -8.48 20.18 -2.04
C ALA A 394 -8.39 20.92 -0.71
N ALA A 395 -8.24 22.24 -0.76
CA ALA A 395 -8.24 23.11 0.40
C ALA A 395 -9.48 24.01 0.41
N MET A 396 -10.22 24.03 1.52
CA MET A 396 -11.44 24.80 1.70
C MET A 396 -11.49 25.42 3.09
N ALA A 397 -11.86 26.68 3.18
CA ALA A 397 -12.07 27.38 4.45
C ALA A 397 -13.23 28.36 4.37
N ALA A 398 -13.85 28.60 5.52
CA ALA A 398 -14.81 29.67 5.71
C ALA A 398 -14.08 30.98 6.07
N MET A 399 -14.58 32.10 5.57
CA MET A 399 -14.16 33.42 6.00
C MET A 399 -14.80 33.77 7.35
N ASN A 400 -14.17 34.68 8.09
CA ASN A 400 -14.76 35.22 9.30
C ASN A 400 -16.13 35.86 8.99
N PRO A 401 -17.19 35.60 9.79
CA PRO A 401 -18.52 36.11 9.50
C PRO A 401 -18.53 37.64 9.45
N VAL A 402 -19.01 38.21 8.35
CA VAL A 402 -19.36 39.64 8.29
C VAL A 402 -20.69 39.80 9.02
N GLN A 403 -20.80 40.78 9.94
CA GLN A 403 -22.03 41.01 10.72
C GLN A 403 -23.27 41.03 9.81
N GLY A 404 -24.19 40.07 10.02
CA GLY A 404 -25.46 39.96 9.28
C GLY A 404 -25.42 39.19 7.96
N GLY A 405 -24.27 38.64 7.55
CA GLY A 405 -24.11 37.80 6.35
C GLY A 405 -24.11 36.29 6.64
N GLY A 406 -24.55 35.46 5.68
CA GLY A 406 -24.42 34.00 5.75
C GLY A 406 -22.97 33.53 5.58
N SER A 407 -22.67 32.27 5.93
CA SER A 407 -21.33 31.70 5.78
C SER A 407 -20.88 31.65 4.32
N TRP A 408 -19.63 32.01 4.09
CA TRP A 408 -18.98 31.98 2.78
C TRP A 408 -17.49 31.71 2.92
N GLY A 409 -16.83 31.36 1.82
CA GLY A 409 -15.39 31.14 1.80
C GLY A 409 -14.85 30.72 0.44
N LEU A 410 -13.64 30.16 0.42
CA LEU A 410 -12.96 29.72 -0.79
C LEU A 410 -12.71 28.20 -0.80
N LEU A 411 -12.60 27.65 -2.01
CA LEU A 411 -12.21 26.28 -2.34
C LEU A 411 -11.18 26.35 -3.50
N THR A 412 -10.06 25.65 -3.37
CA THR A 412 -9.01 25.61 -4.40
C THR A 412 -8.24 24.30 -4.35
N GLY A 413 -7.63 23.91 -5.48
CA GLY A 413 -6.71 22.78 -5.52
C GLY A 413 -7.39 21.41 -5.48
N GLY A 414 -6.65 20.45 -4.93
CA GLY A 414 -6.99 19.03 -4.93
C GLY A 414 -6.60 18.34 -6.22
N ILE A 415 -6.95 17.06 -6.33
CA ILE A 415 -6.63 16.23 -7.47
C ILE A 415 -7.91 15.67 -8.11
N SER A 416 -7.98 15.71 -9.43
CA SER A 416 -9.09 15.17 -10.22
C SER A 416 -9.01 13.64 -10.38
N ALA A 417 -10.08 13.06 -10.92
CA ALA A 417 -10.19 11.62 -11.17
C ALA A 417 -9.14 11.05 -12.16
N ASP A 418 -8.32 11.88 -12.79
CA ASP A 418 -7.24 11.46 -13.69
C ASP A 418 -5.84 11.66 -13.10
N GLY A 419 -5.72 11.96 -11.81
CA GLY A 419 -4.43 12.18 -11.14
C GLY A 419 -3.82 13.58 -11.40
N THR A 420 -4.62 14.50 -11.94
CA THR A 420 -4.44 15.94 -12.14
C THR A 420 -4.48 16.88 -10.95
N VAL A 421 -3.49 17.72 -10.62
CA VAL A 421 -3.80 18.85 -9.68
C VAL A 421 -4.75 19.83 -10.37
N VAL A 422 -5.88 20.14 -9.72
CA VAL A 422 -6.90 21.04 -10.28
C VAL A 422 -6.56 22.48 -9.92
N THR A 423 -6.51 23.38 -10.91
CA THR A 423 -5.98 24.74 -10.79
C THR A 423 -7.02 25.85 -10.71
N ASP A 424 -8.30 25.50 -10.51
CA ASP A 424 -9.39 26.47 -10.37
C ASP A 424 -9.52 27.03 -8.93
N LEU A 425 -10.25 28.14 -8.80
CA LEU A 425 -10.56 28.76 -7.52
C LEU A 425 -12.04 29.13 -7.48
N TRP A 426 -12.72 28.66 -6.44
CA TRP A 426 -14.16 28.82 -6.26
C TRP A 426 -14.47 29.57 -4.96
N GLU A 427 -15.41 30.49 -5.04
CA GLU A 427 -16.05 31.10 -3.88
C GLU A 427 -17.36 30.36 -3.61
N TRP A 428 -17.60 29.97 -2.36
CA TRP A 428 -18.83 29.31 -1.93
C TRP A 428 -19.59 30.19 -0.94
N THR A 429 -20.92 30.21 -1.03
CA THR A 429 -21.81 30.99 -0.16
C THR A 429 -23.04 30.16 0.21
N ILE A 430 -23.44 30.18 1.49
CA ILE A 430 -24.69 29.59 1.96
C ILE A 430 -25.73 30.69 2.14
N ARG A 431 -26.86 30.54 1.45
CA ARG A 431 -28.03 31.42 1.60
C ARG A 431 -29.04 30.76 2.54
N ALA A 432 -29.33 31.42 3.65
CA ALA A 432 -30.39 31.01 4.57
C ALA A 432 -31.74 31.61 4.10
N THR A 433 -32.65 30.81 3.53
CA THR A 433 -34.13 31.05 3.49
C THR A 433 -34.85 29.99 2.64
N PRO A 434 -36.09 29.62 2.97
CA PRO A 434 -36.47 28.77 4.13
C PRO A 434 -35.79 27.38 4.15
N THR A 435 -35.09 26.98 3.09
CA THR A 435 -34.20 25.81 3.04
C THR A 435 -32.80 26.30 2.67
N PRO A 436 -31.74 25.94 3.41
CA PRO A 436 -30.39 26.38 3.09
C PRO A 436 -29.99 25.92 1.67
N ARG A 437 -29.36 26.81 0.91
CA ARG A 437 -28.84 26.53 -0.45
C ARG A 437 -27.41 26.99 -0.58
N LEU A 438 -26.61 26.21 -1.28
CA LEU A 438 -25.21 26.50 -1.56
C LEU A 438 -25.09 27.14 -2.94
N LYS A 439 -24.26 28.17 -3.07
CA LYS A 439 -23.93 28.77 -4.37
C LYS A 439 -22.42 28.81 -4.53
N PHE A 440 -21.95 28.36 -5.69
CA PHE A 440 -20.56 28.53 -6.11
C PHE A 440 -20.44 29.65 -7.14
N ARG A 441 -19.35 30.41 -7.05
CA ARG A 441 -18.90 31.37 -8.05
C ARG A 441 -17.48 31.01 -8.45
N ASP A 442 -17.28 30.72 -9.73
CA ASP A 442 -15.93 30.52 -10.28
C ASP A 442 -15.20 31.88 -10.25
N ARG A 443 -14.10 31.94 -9.52
CA ARG A 443 -13.23 33.12 -9.39
C ARG A 443 -11.88 32.90 -10.06
N THR A 444 -11.69 31.81 -10.82
CA THR A 444 -10.40 31.43 -11.42
C THR A 444 -9.82 32.56 -12.27
N ASN A 445 -10.65 33.23 -13.07
CA ASN A 445 -10.24 34.36 -13.92
C ASN A 445 -10.09 35.71 -13.16
N ASP A 446 -10.58 35.76 -11.92
CA ASP A 446 -10.55 36.92 -11.04
C ASP A 446 -9.28 36.93 -10.16
N VAL A 447 -8.45 35.89 -10.23
CA VAL A 447 -7.20 35.81 -9.46
C VAL A 447 -6.17 36.80 -10.00
N ARG A 448 -5.56 37.58 -9.09
CA ARG A 448 -4.42 38.47 -9.36
C ARG A 448 -3.26 38.08 -8.48
N ARG A 449 -2.12 37.72 -9.09
CA ARG A 449 -0.91 37.34 -8.37
C ARG A 449 -0.01 38.56 -8.23
N ARG A 450 0.39 38.89 -7.00
CA ARG A 450 1.40 39.91 -6.74
C ARG A 450 2.70 39.21 -6.35
N ALA A 451 3.75 39.45 -7.15
CA ALA A 451 5.14 39.09 -6.88
C ALA A 451 5.56 37.60 -6.89
N SER A 452 4.70 36.60 -7.13
CA SER A 452 5.13 35.18 -7.09
C SER A 452 4.64 34.28 -8.24
N THR A 453 5.52 33.35 -8.64
CA THR A 453 5.23 32.19 -9.52
C THR A 453 4.54 31.03 -8.79
N SER A 454 4.41 31.08 -7.45
CA SER A 454 3.84 30.01 -6.63
C SER A 454 2.36 29.75 -6.94
N ALA A 455 1.98 28.47 -7.02
CA ALA A 455 0.62 28.07 -7.31
C ALA A 455 -0.28 28.10 -6.05
N TYR A 456 -1.44 28.76 -6.17
CA TYR A 456 -2.51 28.78 -5.17
C TYR A 456 -3.37 27.49 -5.17
N ALA A 457 -3.07 26.57 -6.08
CA ALA A 457 -3.80 25.33 -6.26
C ALA A 457 -2.87 24.16 -6.00
N ARG A 458 -3.21 23.38 -4.97
CA ARG A 458 -2.33 22.35 -4.40
C ARG A 458 -3.14 21.15 -3.93
N ILE A 459 -2.53 19.97 -3.94
CA ILE A 459 -3.04 18.81 -3.21
C ILE A 459 -2.48 18.80 -1.79
N GLY A 460 -3.34 18.53 -0.81
CA GLY A 460 -2.94 18.34 0.59
C GLY A 460 -2.58 19.63 1.33
N ALA A 461 -2.81 20.80 0.73
CA ALA A 461 -2.66 22.09 1.40
C ALA A 461 -3.78 22.31 2.42
N ASN A 462 -3.48 23.04 3.49
CA ASN A 462 -4.50 23.54 4.42
C ASN A 462 -4.78 25.01 4.10
N LEU A 463 -6.05 25.38 4.15
CA LEU A 463 -6.50 26.77 4.05
C LEU A 463 -7.14 27.12 5.39
N VAL A 464 -6.67 28.17 6.04
CA VAL A 464 -7.14 28.59 7.36
C VAL A 464 -7.45 30.08 7.39
N PRO A 465 -8.43 30.53 8.20
CA PRO A 465 -8.67 31.96 8.42
C PRO A 465 -7.43 32.68 8.94
N TRP A 466 -7.14 33.86 8.40
CA TRP A 466 -6.03 34.73 8.82
C TRP A 466 -6.45 36.20 8.68
N ASP A 467 -6.82 36.82 9.79
CA ASP A 467 -7.46 38.13 9.86
C ASP A 467 -8.63 38.29 8.87
N ASP A 468 -8.53 39.21 7.92
CA ASP A 468 -9.50 39.43 6.83
C ASP A 468 -9.12 38.68 5.53
N SER A 469 -8.21 37.70 5.62
CA SER A 469 -7.67 36.90 4.52
C SER A 469 -7.73 35.40 4.85
N LEU A 470 -7.27 34.55 3.92
CA LEU A 470 -7.02 33.13 4.17
C LEU A 470 -5.55 32.82 3.97
N LEU A 471 -4.95 32.10 4.91
CA LEU A 471 -3.58 31.61 4.81
C LEU A 471 -3.58 30.18 4.26
N MET A 472 -2.95 29.98 3.12
CA MET A 472 -2.65 28.66 2.57
C MET A 472 -1.30 28.18 3.11
N ILE A 473 -1.26 26.92 3.56
CA ILE A 473 -0.09 26.30 4.19
C ILE A 473 0.20 24.96 3.52
N GLY A 474 1.42 24.81 3.00
CA GLY A 474 1.97 23.54 2.50
C GLY A 474 1.26 23.00 1.26
N GLY A 475 1.28 21.68 1.12
CA GLY A 475 0.76 20.96 -0.05
C GLY A 475 1.64 21.10 -1.29
N LEU A 476 1.31 20.33 -2.34
CA LEU A 476 2.11 20.25 -3.56
C LEU A 476 1.31 20.75 -4.76
N SER A 477 1.93 21.56 -5.62
CA SER A 477 1.32 22.08 -6.83
C SER A 477 1.54 21.14 -8.02
N ALA A 478 0.92 21.45 -9.15
CA ALA A 478 1.13 20.71 -10.41
C ALA A 478 2.58 20.81 -10.92
N ASN A 479 3.26 21.93 -10.65
CA ASN A 479 4.54 22.26 -11.27
C ASN A 479 5.60 22.52 -10.21
N GLY A 480 6.47 21.53 -10.01
CA GLY A 480 7.65 21.64 -9.15
C GLY A 480 7.41 21.56 -7.63
N ILE A 481 8.52 21.59 -6.91
CA ILE A 481 8.60 21.58 -5.44
C ILE A 481 8.88 23.01 -4.98
N HIS A 482 8.08 23.54 -4.05
CA HIS A 482 8.22 24.90 -3.54
C HIS A 482 9.34 25.04 -2.51
N SER A 483 9.92 26.23 -2.40
CA SER A 483 10.72 26.59 -1.22
C SER A 483 9.82 26.72 0.02
N LEU A 484 10.42 26.70 1.22
CA LEU A 484 9.65 26.82 2.47
C LEU A 484 8.85 28.12 2.55
N ALA A 485 9.37 29.23 2.01
CA ALA A 485 8.65 30.50 2.03
C ALA A 485 7.44 30.48 1.08
N GLU A 486 7.59 29.84 -0.07
CA GLU A 486 6.53 29.69 -1.07
C GLU A 486 5.42 28.73 -0.63
N ASP A 487 5.67 27.88 0.37
CA ASP A 487 4.63 27.04 0.96
C ASP A 487 3.53 27.85 1.67
N PHE A 488 3.73 29.15 1.89
CA PHE A 488 2.77 30.07 2.49
C PHE A 488 2.26 31.08 1.47
N LEU A 489 0.93 31.19 1.34
CA LEU A 489 0.28 32.20 0.49
C LEU A 489 -0.89 32.85 1.23
N LEU A 490 -1.02 34.16 1.09
CA LEU A 490 -2.18 34.92 1.55
C LEU A 490 -3.16 35.10 0.39
N LEU A 491 -4.38 34.60 0.57
CA LEU A 491 -5.50 34.79 -0.35
C LEU A 491 -6.40 35.88 0.23
N LYS A 492 -6.46 37.02 -0.45
CA LYS A 492 -7.25 38.20 -0.06
C LYS A 492 -8.43 38.36 -1.01
N PRO A 493 -9.58 37.74 -0.71
CA PRO A 493 -10.77 37.86 -1.55
C PRO A 493 -11.41 39.25 -1.43
N SER A 494 -11.84 39.79 -2.56
CA SER A 494 -12.73 40.95 -2.67
C SER A 494 -13.87 40.64 -3.65
N ASP A 495 -14.86 41.53 -3.74
CA ASP A 495 -16.00 41.36 -4.66
C ASP A 495 -15.56 41.23 -6.13
N ALA A 496 -14.48 41.94 -6.51
CA ALA A 496 -13.98 42.02 -7.88
C ALA A 496 -12.87 40.99 -8.16
N GLU A 497 -11.88 40.88 -7.27
CA GLU A 497 -10.69 40.05 -7.47
C GLU A 497 -10.31 39.22 -6.25
N VAL A 498 -9.51 38.18 -6.45
CA VAL A 498 -8.84 37.45 -5.36
C VAL A 498 -7.34 37.68 -5.50
N ILE A 499 -6.77 38.44 -4.58
CA ILE A 499 -5.34 38.75 -4.62
C ILE A 499 -4.59 37.61 -3.92
N VAL A 500 -3.60 37.03 -4.60
CA VAL A 500 -2.68 36.02 -4.05
C VAL A 500 -1.32 36.68 -3.85
N GLU A 501 -0.87 36.74 -2.60
CA GLU A 501 0.37 37.39 -2.19
C GLU A 501 1.26 36.40 -1.44
N THR A 502 2.58 36.51 -1.63
CA THR A 502 3.56 35.78 -0.82
C THR A 502 3.97 36.66 0.37
N PRO A 503 3.70 36.23 1.61
CA PRO A 503 4.11 36.98 2.79
C PRO A 503 5.64 36.97 2.95
N VAL A 504 6.17 37.96 3.68
CA VAL A 504 7.57 37.94 4.10
C VAL A 504 7.71 36.96 5.26
N MET A 505 8.40 35.85 5.03
CA MET A 505 8.51 34.78 6.02
C MET A 505 9.78 34.91 6.88
N GLN A 506 9.60 34.91 8.20
CA GLN A 506 10.67 34.62 9.16
C GLN A 506 10.65 33.12 9.48
N LEU A 507 11.63 32.40 8.96
CA LEU A 507 11.66 30.94 8.96
C LEU A 507 12.47 30.39 10.16
N PRO A 508 12.13 29.18 10.65
CA PRO A 508 12.91 28.48 11.66
C PRO A 508 14.26 27.99 11.09
N SER A 509 15.16 27.57 11.98
CA SER A 509 16.46 27.01 11.61
C SER A 509 16.37 25.63 10.96
N THR A 510 15.33 24.86 11.28
CA THR A 510 15.04 23.54 10.72
C THR A 510 13.96 23.66 9.64
N TRP A 511 14.08 22.89 8.55
CA TRP A 511 13.10 22.90 7.46
C TRP A 511 11.99 21.87 7.74
N PRO A 512 10.76 22.27 8.12
CA PRO A 512 9.66 21.33 8.30
C PRO A 512 9.08 20.88 6.96
N LEU A 513 8.57 19.65 6.90
CA LEU A 513 7.89 19.15 5.71
C LEU A 513 6.37 19.31 5.87
N LEU A 514 5.79 20.25 5.13
CA LEU A 514 4.36 20.62 5.23
C LEU A 514 3.46 19.71 4.38
N VAL A 515 3.63 18.39 4.56
CA VAL A 515 2.86 17.32 3.90
C VAL A 515 2.15 16.49 4.96
N GLY A 516 0.83 16.32 4.82
CA GLY A 516 0.03 15.57 5.79
C GLY A 516 0.01 16.20 7.19
N MET A 517 0.32 17.48 7.33
CA MET A 517 0.09 18.24 8.56
C MET A 517 -1.41 18.50 8.75
N GLY A 518 -1.82 18.88 9.96
CA GLY A 518 -3.09 19.59 10.20
C GLY A 518 -2.83 21.00 10.76
N ALA A 519 -3.65 21.97 10.38
CA ALA A 519 -3.52 23.36 10.81
C ALA A 519 -4.86 23.91 11.29
N VAL A 520 -4.83 24.72 12.35
CA VAL A 520 -6.02 25.37 12.88
C VAL A 520 -5.72 26.80 13.35
N ALA A 521 -6.61 27.73 12.99
CA ALA A 521 -6.55 29.09 13.50
C ALA A 521 -7.04 29.12 14.95
N VAL A 522 -6.20 29.62 15.87
CA VAL A 522 -6.50 29.73 17.31
C VAL A 522 -6.81 31.18 17.71
N SER A 523 -6.41 32.14 16.89
CA SER A 523 -6.83 33.54 16.95
C SER A 523 -6.83 34.14 15.55
N ARG A 524 -7.16 35.44 15.40
CA ARG A 524 -7.12 36.11 14.10
C ARG A 524 -5.76 36.02 13.40
N ASN A 525 -4.67 36.09 14.17
CA ASN A 525 -3.30 36.21 13.64
C ASN A 525 -2.37 35.13 14.21
N GLU A 526 -2.93 34.00 14.65
CA GLU A 526 -2.18 32.88 15.20
C GLU A 526 -2.78 31.56 14.69
N VAL A 527 -1.92 30.73 14.11
CA VAL A 527 -2.26 29.38 13.64
C VAL A 527 -1.31 28.38 14.28
N VAL A 528 -1.86 27.26 14.73
CA VAL A 528 -1.09 26.10 15.20
C VAL A 528 -1.08 25.05 14.11
N VAL A 529 0.10 24.54 13.79
CA VAL A 529 0.32 23.45 12.84
C VAL A 529 0.90 22.26 13.60
N ALA A 530 0.31 21.08 13.41
CA ALA A 530 0.77 19.87 14.08
C ALA A 530 0.95 18.71 13.09
N GLY A 531 2.00 17.92 13.37
CA GLY A 531 2.37 16.75 12.59
C GLY A 531 2.92 17.10 11.20
N GLY A 532 2.86 16.11 10.31
CA GLY A 532 3.38 16.18 8.96
C GLY A 532 4.70 15.44 8.81
N GLY A 533 5.02 15.11 7.56
CA GLY A 533 6.18 14.32 7.19
C GLY A 533 5.92 13.42 5.99
N ALA A 534 6.97 12.71 5.58
CA ALA A 534 6.97 11.84 4.42
C ALA A 534 7.72 10.53 4.70
N VAL A 535 7.39 9.48 3.98
CA VAL A 535 8.15 8.23 3.95
C VAL A 535 9.35 8.37 3.02
N CYS A 536 9.34 9.39 2.14
CA CYS A 536 10.40 9.72 1.19
C CYS A 536 10.76 8.48 0.35
N PHE A 537 9.72 7.87 -0.25
CA PHE A 537 9.85 6.63 -1.02
C PHE A 537 10.51 5.51 -0.19
N SER A 538 11.42 4.72 -0.75
CA SER A 538 12.15 3.68 -0.01
C SER A 538 13.38 4.20 0.76
N MET A 539 13.58 5.51 0.86
CA MET A 539 14.85 6.10 1.31
C MET A 539 14.92 6.28 2.83
N GLY A 540 13.77 6.48 3.48
CA GLY A 540 13.63 6.60 4.93
C GLY A 540 12.60 7.65 5.31
N SER A 541 11.92 7.50 6.45
CA SER A 541 10.88 8.46 6.84
C SER A 541 11.45 9.74 7.46
N PHE A 542 10.88 10.88 7.07
CA PHE A 542 11.04 12.19 7.68
C PHE A 542 9.78 12.56 8.46
N TRP A 543 9.95 13.07 9.68
CA TRP A 543 8.85 13.51 10.55
C TRP A 543 9.10 14.93 11.02
N ASN A 544 8.05 15.75 11.06
CA ASN A 544 8.09 16.98 11.83
C ASN A 544 8.04 16.58 13.32
N GLU A 545 9.08 16.92 14.07
CA GLU A 545 9.22 16.51 15.47
C GLU A 545 8.35 17.38 16.39
N ASP A 546 8.38 18.69 16.18
CA ASP A 546 7.69 19.67 17.01
C ASP A 546 6.46 20.27 16.30
N PRO A 547 5.41 20.65 17.04
CA PRO A 547 4.37 21.54 16.55
C PRO A 547 4.95 22.90 16.15
N LEU A 548 4.32 23.55 15.19
CA LEU A 548 4.72 24.87 14.71
C LEU A 548 3.63 25.90 15.03
N THR A 549 4.05 27.14 15.27
CA THR A 549 3.16 28.30 15.35
C THR A 549 3.46 29.27 14.25
N ILE A 550 2.41 29.86 13.70
CA ILE A 550 2.47 30.92 12.70
C ILE A 550 1.85 32.17 13.31
N THR A 551 2.61 33.26 13.40
CA THR A 551 2.16 34.51 14.03
C THR A 551 2.54 35.74 13.21
N SER A 552 1.80 36.83 13.40
CA SER A 552 2.20 38.16 12.91
C SER A 552 3.16 38.83 13.91
N LEU A 553 4.15 39.57 13.39
CA LEU A 553 5.22 40.25 14.16
C LEU A 553 4.75 41.15 15.31
N ALA A 554 3.48 41.56 15.35
CA ALA A 554 2.95 42.50 16.33
C ALA A 554 2.67 41.87 17.73
N GLN A 555 2.70 40.54 17.86
CA GLN A 555 2.43 39.85 19.13
C GLN A 555 3.44 38.72 19.33
N GLY A 556 4.16 38.73 20.46
CA GLY A 556 5.01 37.59 20.82
C GLY A 556 4.17 36.33 20.95
N ALA A 557 4.52 35.28 20.20
CA ALA A 557 3.84 33.99 20.28
C ALA A 557 3.94 33.46 21.71
N LYS A 558 2.80 33.08 22.29
CA LYS A 558 2.77 32.38 23.58
C LYS A 558 3.15 30.92 23.33
N SER A 559 3.92 30.33 24.23
CA SER A 559 4.36 28.95 24.09
C SER A 559 3.19 27.97 24.24
N TRP A 560 3.22 26.94 23.39
CA TRP A 560 2.32 25.80 23.42
C TRP A 560 3.09 24.58 23.93
N ARG A 561 2.52 23.89 24.91
CA ARG A 561 3.11 22.68 25.49
C ARG A 561 2.21 21.47 25.25
N CYS A 562 2.83 20.33 24.96
CA CYS A 562 2.14 19.05 24.91
C CYS A 562 1.76 18.61 26.32
N LEU A 563 0.52 18.17 26.48
CA LEU A 563 0.08 17.52 27.71
C LEU A 563 0.44 16.03 27.68
N PRO A 564 0.85 15.43 28.80
CA PRO A 564 1.06 13.99 28.87
C PRO A 564 -0.26 13.27 28.61
N PRO A 565 -0.25 12.13 27.90
CA PRO A 565 -1.46 11.36 27.64
C PRO A 565 -2.10 10.95 28.98
N HIS A 566 -3.38 11.31 29.16
CA HIS A 566 -4.14 10.93 30.35
C HIS A 566 -4.38 9.42 30.35
N ILE A 567 -3.69 8.69 31.23
CA ILE A 567 -3.99 7.28 31.51
C ILE A 567 -5.23 7.27 32.41
N SER A 568 -6.43 7.26 31.83
CA SER A 568 -7.65 6.96 32.60
C SER A 568 -7.48 5.58 33.24
N GLY A 569 -7.55 5.55 34.57
CA GLY A 569 -7.09 4.45 35.40
C GLY A 569 -7.49 3.06 34.93
N ALA A 570 -6.51 2.16 34.95
CA ALA A 570 -6.78 0.74 35.11
C ALA A 570 -7.82 0.59 36.22
N ALA A 571 -8.94 -0.06 35.91
CA ALA A 571 -9.90 -0.48 36.92
C ALA A 571 -9.09 -1.15 38.05
N GLN A 572 -9.02 -0.49 39.20
CA GLN A 572 -8.52 -1.09 40.42
C GLN A 572 -9.44 -2.26 40.72
N ALA A 573 -9.02 -3.45 40.31
CA ALA A 573 -9.53 -4.68 40.88
C ALA A 573 -9.08 -4.65 42.34
N THR A 574 -10.02 -4.29 43.20
CA THR A 574 -9.95 -4.38 44.66
C THR A 574 -9.25 -5.67 45.06
N THR A 575 -8.21 -5.52 45.88
CA THR A 575 -7.52 -6.58 46.59
C THR A 575 -8.50 -7.36 47.45
N GLY A 576 -9.07 -8.42 46.88
CA GLY A 576 -9.73 -9.48 47.61
C GLY A 576 -8.68 -10.51 48.02
N GLU A 577 -8.06 -10.31 49.19
CA GLU A 577 -7.37 -11.38 49.89
C GLU A 577 -8.37 -12.52 50.13
N THR A 578 -8.21 -13.63 49.40
CA THR A 578 -8.76 -14.90 49.83
C THR A 578 -7.69 -15.99 49.73
N ALA A 579 -7.23 -16.35 50.92
CA ALA A 579 -6.66 -17.61 51.36
C ALA A 579 -6.17 -18.59 50.28
N ARG A 580 -4.86 -18.78 50.31
CA ARG A 580 -4.10 -19.85 49.66
C ARG A 580 -4.53 -21.22 50.24
N GLU A 581 -5.62 -21.80 49.73
CA GLU A 581 -5.92 -23.21 49.98
C GLU A 581 -5.05 -24.12 49.11
N LYS A 582 -4.06 -24.75 49.74
CA LYS A 582 -3.38 -25.92 49.20
C LYS A 582 -4.40 -27.06 49.05
N ARG A 583 -4.94 -27.25 47.84
CA ARG A 583 -5.51 -28.54 47.46
C ARG A 583 -4.49 -29.35 46.66
N GLN A 584 -3.83 -30.26 47.38
CA GLN A 584 -3.27 -31.48 46.81
C GLN A 584 -4.41 -32.27 46.13
N GLY A 585 -4.66 -31.96 44.85
CA GLY A 585 -5.46 -32.80 43.97
C GLY A 585 -4.52 -33.65 43.14
N LYS A 586 -4.48 -34.95 43.42
CA LYS A 586 -3.85 -35.96 42.56
C LYS A 586 -4.33 -35.76 41.12
N THR A 587 -3.49 -35.22 40.25
CA THR A 587 -3.72 -35.24 38.81
C THR A 587 -3.59 -36.69 38.35
N LYS A 588 -4.74 -37.33 38.16
CA LYS A 588 -4.83 -38.54 37.34
C LYS A 588 -4.14 -38.22 36.01
N LYS A 589 -3.10 -38.99 35.65
CA LYS A 589 -2.60 -39.04 34.28
C LYS A 589 -3.80 -39.25 33.36
N PRO A 590 -4.11 -38.35 32.42
CA PRO A 590 -4.96 -38.73 31.31
C PRO A 590 -4.11 -39.65 30.46
N THR A 591 -4.35 -40.95 30.55
CA THR A 591 -4.12 -41.86 29.43
C THR A 591 -5.19 -41.56 28.39
N THR A 592 -5.12 -40.39 27.75
CA THR A 592 -5.96 -40.08 26.59
C THR A 592 -5.40 -40.86 25.42
N LYS A 593 -6.06 -41.97 25.07
CA LYS A 593 -5.93 -42.56 23.73
C LYS A 593 -6.31 -41.47 22.73
N ILE A 594 -5.50 -41.31 21.67
CA ILE A 594 -5.85 -40.46 20.52
C ILE A 594 -7.16 -41.00 19.95
N SER A 595 -8.24 -40.22 20.02
CA SER A 595 -9.52 -40.58 19.40
C SER A 595 -9.48 -40.13 17.94
N ILE A 596 -9.36 -41.09 17.03
CA ILE A 596 -9.42 -40.85 15.59
C ILE A 596 -10.89 -40.70 15.20
N THR A 597 -11.23 -39.64 14.48
CA THR A 597 -12.60 -39.40 13.99
C THR A 597 -12.70 -39.78 12.52
N GLU A 598 -13.68 -40.58 12.14
CA GLU A 598 -13.96 -40.81 10.71
C GLU A 598 -14.68 -39.60 10.12
N ILE A 599 -14.28 -39.17 8.92
CA ILE A 599 -14.94 -38.09 8.20
C ILE A 599 -16.29 -38.58 7.70
N ALA A 600 -17.33 -37.80 7.97
CA ALA A 600 -18.69 -38.11 7.58
C ALA A 600 -18.82 -38.18 6.05
N ARG A 601 -19.60 -39.16 5.58
CA ARG A 601 -20.03 -39.30 4.19
C ARG A 601 -21.42 -38.67 4.06
N VAL A 602 -21.61 -37.82 3.05
CA VAL A 602 -22.80 -36.99 2.87
C VAL A 602 -23.28 -37.03 1.42
N GLN A 603 -24.57 -36.80 1.24
CA GLN A 603 -25.20 -36.60 -0.06
C GLN A 603 -25.50 -35.11 -0.24
N VAL A 604 -25.14 -34.55 -1.39
CA VAL A 604 -25.37 -33.13 -1.74
C VAL A 604 -26.27 -33.13 -2.96
N ASN A 605 -27.50 -32.63 -2.83
CA ASN A 605 -28.50 -32.69 -3.90
C ASN A 605 -28.68 -31.33 -4.58
N THR A 606 -28.38 -30.23 -3.87
CA THR A 606 -28.51 -28.86 -4.35
C THR A 606 -27.23 -28.05 -4.13
N GLY A 607 -27.10 -26.92 -4.83
CA GLY A 607 -26.00 -25.97 -4.57
C GLY A 607 -26.07 -25.34 -3.18
N GLU A 608 -27.27 -25.24 -2.59
CA GLU A 608 -27.45 -24.76 -1.22
C GLU A 608 -26.94 -25.76 -0.19
N ASP A 609 -27.16 -27.07 -0.38
CA ASP A 609 -26.57 -28.13 0.46
C ASP A 609 -25.04 -28.01 0.49
N PHE A 610 -24.43 -27.76 -0.67
CA PHE A 610 -22.98 -27.57 -0.78
C PHE A 610 -22.53 -26.29 -0.07
N ALA A 611 -23.25 -25.18 -0.22
CA ALA A 611 -22.94 -23.93 0.46
C ALA A 611 -23.02 -24.08 1.99
N LEU A 612 -24.02 -24.78 2.51
CA LEU A 612 -24.15 -25.11 3.94
C LEU A 612 -22.98 -25.98 4.43
N LEU A 613 -22.55 -26.95 3.61
CA LEU A 613 -21.39 -27.78 3.91
C LEU A 613 -20.10 -26.95 4.01
N VAL A 614 -19.89 -26.02 3.07
CA VAL A 614 -18.74 -25.11 3.08
C VAL A 614 -18.79 -24.19 4.30
N ALA A 615 -19.97 -23.62 4.62
CA ALA A 615 -20.16 -22.76 5.79
C ALA A 615 -19.86 -23.49 7.11
N ALA A 616 -20.18 -24.79 7.21
CA ALA A 616 -19.88 -25.60 8.39
C ALA A 616 -18.37 -25.74 8.67
N SER A 617 -17.50 -25.47 7.67
CA SER A 617 -16.03 -25.45 7.81
C SER A 617 -15.44 -26.75 8.37
N LYS A 618 -16.07 -27.89 8.08
CA LYS A 618 -15.63 -29.24 8.45
C LYS A 618 -15.46 -30.10 7.20
N PRO A 619 -14.46 -31.01 7.16
CA PRO A 619 -14.28 -31.90 6.03
C PRO A 619 -15.43 -32.91 5.95
N ALA A 620 -15.80 -33.28 4.74
CA ALA A 620 -16.82 -34.28 4.46
C ALA A 620 -16.55 -34.95 3.11
N ILE A 621 -16.93 -36.23 3.00
CA ILE A 621 -16.88 -36.98 1.75
C ILE A 621 -18.25 -36.90 1.10
N ILE A 622 -18.34 -36.30 -0.08
CA ILE A 622 -19.54 -36.19 -0.89
C ILE A 622 -19.58 -37.40 -1.84
N GLU A 623 -20.67 -38.14 -1.78
CA GLU A 623 -20.92 -39.33 -2.58
C GLU A 623 -21.97 -39.10 -3.67
N GLY A 624 -21.97 -39.95 -4.69
CA GLY A 624 -23.08 -40.04 -5.65
C GLY A 624 -23.14 -38.97 -6.74
N LEU A 625 -22.19 -38.04 -6.78
CA LEU A 625 -22.09 -37.03 -7.82
C LEU A 625 -21.31 -37.53 -9.05
N ASP A 626 -21.77 -37.16 -10.25
CA ASP A 626 -21.07 -37.46 -11.50
C ASP A 626 -19.91 -36.48 -11.71
N ILE A 627 -18.68 -36.99 -11.67
CA ILE A 627 -17.46 -36.24 -11.99
C ILE A 627 -16.98 -36.45 -13.43
N GLY A 628 -17.83 -37.02 -14.30
CA GLY A 628 -17.55 -37.28 -15.70
C GLY A 628 -17.01 -38.68 -15.99
N PRO A 629 -16.83 -39.03 -17.28
CA PRO A 629 -16.38 -40.35 -17.71
C PRO A 629 -14.96 -40.71 -17.26
N CYS A 630 -14.18 -39.76 -16.73
CA CYS A 630 -12.82 -39.96 -16.24
C CYS A 630 -12.69 -41.15 -15.26
N THR A 631 -13.70 -41.40 -14.42
CA THR A 631 -13.73 -42.51 -13.46
C THR A 631 -13.60 -43.89 -14.12
N ASN A 632 -14.09 -44.02 -15.36
CA ASN A 632 -14.05 -45.26 -16.12
C ASN A 632 -12.87 -45.30 -17.11
N ILE A 633 -12.58 -44.17 -17.77
CA ILE A 633 -11.68 -44.17 -18.93
C ILE A 633 -10.24 -43.79 -18.62
N TRP A 634 -9.94 -43.12 -17.50
CA TRP A 634 -8.56 -42.75 -17.12
C TRP A 634 -7.75 -43.95 -16.63
N THR A 635 -7.51 -44.91 -17.52
CA THR A 635 -6.48 -45.96 -17.38
C THR A 635 -5.10 -45.36 -17.64
N LEU A 636 -4.03 -46.02 -17.18
CA LEU A 636 -2.67 -45.56 -17.45
C LEU A 636 -2.37 -45.53 -18.96
N ASP A 637 -2.88 -46.50 -19.72
CA ASP A 637 -2.71 -46.54 -21.18
C ASP A 637 -3.46 -45.41 -21.88
N TYR A 638 -4.71 -45.14 -21.46
CA TYR A 638 -5.47 -44.00 -21.97
C TYR A 638 -4.76 -42.67 -21.70
N LEU A 639 -4.26 -42.47 -20.48
CA LEU A 639 -3.54 -41.25 -20.13
C LEU A 639 -2.21 -41.12 -20.91
N LYS A 640 -1.48 -42.22 -21.13
CA LYS A 640 -0.28 -42.21 -21.97
C LYS A 640 -0.59 -41.75 -23.39
N GLU A 641 -1.61 -42.33 -24.01
CA GLU A 641 -2.02 -41.99 -25.38
C GLU A 641 -2.50 -40.54 -25.49
N ARG A 642 -3.39 -40.12 -24.59
CA ARG A 642 -4.07 -38.82 -24.69
C ARG A 642 -3.20 -37.65 -24.24
N ILE A 643 -2.37 -37.81 -23.21
CA ILE A 643 -1.45 -36.75 -22.77
C ILE A 643 -0.25 -36.65 -23.73
N GLY A 644 0.11 -37.76 -24.37
CA GLY A 644 1.25 -37.87 -25.29
C GLY A 644 2.46 -38.50 -24.59
N LEU A 645 2.93 -39.63 -25.13
CA LEU A 645 3.98 -40.48 -24.57
C LEU A 645 5.27 -39.71 -24.26
N ASP A 646 5.69 -38.84 -25.19
CA ASP A 646 6.96 -38.11 -25.12
C ASP A 646 6.87 -36.79 -24.35
N ARG A 647 5.68 -36.41 -23.87
CA ARG A 647 5.51 -35.16 -23.12
C ARG A 647 6.29 -35.24 -21.81
N GLU A 648 7.17 -34.27 -21.56
CA GLU A 648 7.87 -34.18 -20.27
C GLU A 648 6.98 -33.58 -19.18
N LEU A 649 7.00 -34.19 -18.00
CA LEU A 649 6.36 -33.71 -16.77
C LEU A 649 7.39 -33.60 -15.64
N VAL A 650 7.16 -32.67 -14.72
CA VAL A 650 7.98 -32.53 -13.50
C VAL A 650 7.40 -33.44 -12.41
N ILE A 651 8.17 -34.47 -12.05
CA ILE A 651 7.80 -35.53 -11.12
C ILE A 651 8.60 -35.40 -9.83
N HIS A 652 7.94 -35.65 -8.71
CA HIS A 652 8.59 -35.87 -7.42
C HIS A 652 8.98 -37.35 -7.38
N ASP A 653 10.27 -37.64 -7.40
CA ASP A 653 10.80 -39.00 -7.37
C ASP A 653 11.44 -39.27 -6.00
N CYS A 654 11.03 -40.35 -5.35
CA CYS A 654 11.49 -40.75 -4.04
C CYS A 654 11.94 -42.21 -4.09
N SER A 655 12.94 -42.56 -3.27
CA SER A 655 13.39 -43.95 -3.06
C SER A 655 12.73 -44.60 -1.85
N SER A 656 11.75 -43.93 -1.26
CA SER A 656 11.02 -44.36 -0.06
C SER A 656 9.53 -44.34 -0.31
N GLU A 657 8.79 -45.16 0.44
CA GLU A 657 7.32 -45.18 0.44
C GLU A 657 6.69 -43.89 1.00
N ARG A 658 7.51 -42.93 1.47
CA ARG A 658 7.04 -41.67 2.05
C ARG A 658 7.96 -40.52 1.71
N MET A 659 7.37 -39.40 1.30
CA MET A 659 8.09 -38.15 1.08
C MET A 659 8.05 -37.27 2.33
N THR A 660 9.19 -36.71 2.73
CA THR A 660 9.30 -35.78 3.86
C THR A 660 10.02 -34.50 3.43
N PHE A 661 9.52 -33.34 3.88
CA PHE A 661 10.19 -32.06 3.64
C PHE A 661 11.33 -31.78 4.62
N LYS A 662 11.28 -32.37 5.83
CA LYS A 662 12.33 -32.24 6.83
C LYS A 662 13.68 -32.71 6.31
N ASP A 663 13.72 -33.91 5.75
CA ASP A 663 14.95 -34.52 5.22
C ASP A 663 15.09 -34.31 3.70
N LYS A 664 14.03 -33.77 3.07
CA LYS A 664 13.91 -33.56 1.62
C LYS A 664 14.35 -34.80 0.84
N ASN A 665 13.78 -35.94 1.20
CA ASN A 665 14.15 -37.27 0.68
C ASN A 665 13.63 -37.58 -0.73
N PHE A 666 13.26 -36.56 -1.50
CA PHE A 666 12.74 -36.67 -2.86
C PHE A 666 13.37 -35.59 -3.75
N GLN A 667 13.34 -35.84 -5.06
CA GLN A 667 13.91 -34.93 -6.06
C GLN A 667 12.86 -34.57 -7.11
N TYR A 668 13.01 -33.38 -7.69
CA TYR A 668 12.24 -32.96 -8.85
C TYR A 668 12.97 -33.41 -10.12
N VAL A 669 12.38 -34.35 -10.84
CA VAL A 669 12.96 -34.90 -12.08
C VAL A 669 11.98 -34.71 -13.22
N LYS A 670 12.51 -34.46 -14.41
CA LYS A 670 11.70 -34.51 -15.63
C LYS A 670 11.64 -35.95 -16.11
N LYS A 671 10.44 -36.46 -16.30
CA LYS A 671 10.19 -37.77 -16.92
C LYS A 671 9.20 -37.58 -18.05
N THR A 672 9.33 -38.38 -19.10
CA THR A 672 8.26 -38.49 -20.09
C THR A 672 7.02 -39.12 -19.45
N VAL A 673 5.85 -38.88 -20.02
CA VAL A 673 4.59 -39.49 -19.57
C VAL A 673 4.71 -41.02 -19.57
N ALA A 674 5.31 -41.59 -20.61
CA ALA A 674 5.54 -43.04 -20.70
C ALA A 674 6.39 -43.56 -19.53
N GLU A 675 7.58 -42.98 -19.30
CA GLU A 675 8.47 -43.38 -18.21
C GLU A 675 7.83 -43.25 -16.83
N PHE A 676 7.08 -42.17 -16.60
CA PHE A 676 6.41 -41.94 -15.33
C PHE A 676 5.27 -42.94 -15.08
N LEU A 677 4.36 -43.10 -16.05
CA LEU A 677 3.17 -43.95 -15.88
C LEU A 677 3.52 -45.44 -15.86
N ASP A 678 4.49 -45.88 -16.68
CA ASP A 678 4.98 -47.26 -16.62
C ASP A 678 5.77 -47.52 -15.34
N GLY A 679 6.53 -46.52 -14.87
CA GLY A 679 7.26 -46.61 -13.61
C GLY A 679 6.33 -46.81 -12.40
N ILE A 680 5.26 -46.01 -12.26
CA ILE A 680 4.33 -46.18 -11.14
C ILE A 680 3.52 -47.47 -11.25
N ALA A 681 3.23 -47.95 -12.46
CA ALA A 681 2.61 -49.26 -12.67
C ALA A 681 3.49 -50.42 -12.15
N GLN A 682 4.81 -50.24 -12.19
CA GLN A 682 5.81 -51.18 -11.66
C GLN A 682 6.17 -50.92 -10.19
N GLY A 683 5.48 -49.99 -9.51
CA GLY A 683 5.67 -49.70 -8.09
C GLY A 683 6.69 -48.60 -7.79
N SER A 684 7.09 -47.78 -8.76
CA SER A 684 7.94 -46.61 -8.51
C SER A 684 7.26 -45.61 -7.57
N GLN A 685 7.99 -45.17 -6.54
CA GLN A 685 7.53 -44.18 -5.55
C GLN A 685 7.65 -42.75 -6.11
N SER A 686 6.92 -42.50 -7.20
CA SER A 686 6.86 -41.22 -7.91
C SER A 686 5.50 -40.54 -7.73
N TYR A 687 5.50 -39.20 -7.79
CA TYR A 687 4.30 -38.39 -7.65
C TYR A 687 4.29 -37.17 -8.57
N LEU A 688 3.19 -36.99 -9.29
CA LEU A 688 2.85 -35.82 -10.08
C LEU A 688 1.88 -34.93 -9.31
N ARG A 689 2.28 -33.67 -9.12
CA ARG A 689 1.36 -32.55 -8.89
C ARG A 689 1.50 -31.61 -10.06
N ALA A 690 0.46 -31.49 -10.88
CA ALA A 690 0.49 -30.64 -12.05
C ALA A 690 0.86 -29.18 -11.71
N VAL A 691 1.51 -28.53 -12.66
CA VAL A 691 1.86 -27.11 -12.67
C VAL A 691 1.51 -26.56 -14.05
N SER A 692 1.33 -25.24 -14.16
CA SER A 692 1.06 -24.61 -15.45
C SER A 692 2.13 -24.98 -16.47
N SER A 693 1.72 -25.53 -17.59
CA SER A 693 2.55 -25.97 -18.70
C SER A 693 3.19 -24.78 -19.45
N SER A 694 2.48 -23.65 -19.50
CA SER A 694 2.94 -22.42 -20.16
C SER A 694 3.80 -21.56 -19.23
N GLN A 695 3.35 -21.33 -17.98
CA GLN A 695 4.06 -20.45 -17.04
C GLN A 695 3.99 -20.98 -15.58
N PRO A 696 4.79 -22.02 -15.24
CA PRO A 696 4.76 -22.66 -13.91
C PRO A 696 4.99 -21.72 -12.72
N ASN A 697 5.72 -20.61 -12.95
CA ASN A 697 6.06 -19.61 -11.93
C ASN A 697 5.18 -18.35 -11.98
N LYS A 698 4.12 -18.34 -12.79
CA LYS A 698 3.24 -17.16 -12.93
C LYS A 698 1.75 -17.49 -12.88
N LEU A 699 1.35 -18.67 -13.34
CA LEU A 699 -0.06 -19.04 -13.48
C LEU A 699 -0.39 -20.27 -12.62
N PRO A 700 -1.54 -20.27 -11.91
CA PRO A 700 -2.08 -21.50 -11.34
C PRO A 700 -2.34 -22.53 -12.45
N THR A 701 -2.13 -23.80 -12.14
CA THR A 701 -2.44 -24.90 -13.07
C THR A 701 -3.94 -25.06 -13.22
N LYS A 702 -4.38 -25.30 -14.45
CA LYS A 702 -5.77 -25.56 -14.80
C LYS A 702 -5.79 -26.77 -15.72
N LEU A 703 -6.59 -27.79 -15.39
CA LEU A 703 -6.68 -29.04 -16.13
C LEU A 703 -7.01 -28.79 -17.61
N GLU A 704 -7.91 -27.84 -17.88
CA GLU A 704 -8.34 -27.41 -19.21
C GLU A 704 -7.20 -26.81 -20.05
N ASP A 705 -6.30 -26.04 -19.42
CA ASP A 705 -5.19 -25.39 -20.12
C ASP A 705 -4.00 -26.35 -20.27
N ASP A 706 -3.73 -27.13 -19.22
CA ASP A 706 -2.51 -27.93 -19.10
C ASP A 706 -2.67 -29.34 -19.66
N PHE A 707 -3.89 -29.89 -19.66
CA PHE A 707 -4.21 -31.23 -20.16
C PHE A 707 -5.49 -31.22 -21.02
N PRO A 708 -5.56 -30.39 -22.09
CA PRO A 708 -6.78 -30.16 -22.86
C PRO A 708 -7.35 -31.44 -23.48
N THR A 709 -6.50 -32.41 -23.80
CA THR A 709 -6.89 -33.69 -24.43
C THR A 709 -7.65 -34.64 -23.52
N ILE A 710 -7.60 -34.45 -22.20
CA ILE A 710 -8.32 -35.24 -21.19
C ILE A 710 -9.25 -34.37 -20.32
N ALA A 711 -9.20 -33.04 -20.46
CA ALA A 711 -9.95 -32.12 -19.61
C ALA A 711 -11.47 -32.34 -19.70
N ALA A 712 -12.00 -32.62 -20.90
CA ALA A 712 -13.43 -32.86 -21.12
C ALA A 712 -13.95 -34.15 -20.44
N ASP A 713 -13.05 -35.04 -20.03
CA ASP A 713 -13.40 -36.30 -19.37
C ASP A 713 -13.74 -36.08 -17.89
N PHE A 714 -13.21 -35.01 -17.29
CA PHE A 714 -13.49 -34.62 -15.91
C PHE A 714 -14.50 -33.48 -15.89
N ARG A 715 -15.53 -33.62 -15.07
CA ARG A 715 -16.58 -32.61 -14.90
C ARG A 715 -16.69 -32.28 -13.43
N LEU A 716 -16.54 -31.00 -13.10
CA LEU A 716 -16.90 -30.54 -11.77
C LEU A 716 -18.44 -30.54 -11.65
N PRO A 717 -19.04 -31.15 -10.61
CA PRO A 717 -20.49 -31.20 -10.46
C PRO A 717 -21.14 -29.83 -10.59
N GLU A 718 -22.30 -29.76 -11.25
CA GLU A 718 -22.96 -28.48 -11.52
C GLU A 718 -23.33 -27.73 -10.25
N LEU A 719 -23.67 -28.47 -9.19
CA LEU A 719 -24.02 -27.98 -7.86
C LEU A 719 -22.92 -27.16 -7.16
N PHE A 720 -21.67 -27.19 -7.67
CA PHE A 720 -20.53 -26.49 -7.08
C PHE A 720 -20.37 -25.06 -7.63
N ASP A 721 -21.45 -24.31 -7.74
CA ASP A 721 -21.42 -22.93 -8.26
C ASP A 721 -20.52 -22.00 -7.45
N LEU A 722 -20.46 -22.20 -6.12
CA LEU A 722 -19.52 -21.49 -5.23
C LEU A 722 -18.06 -21.68 -5.66
N VAL A 723 -17.69 -22.90 -6.08
CA VAL A 723 -16.33 -23.22 -6.53
C VAL A 723 -16.03 -22.52 -7.85
N LYS A 724 -17.00 -22.49 -8.78
CA LYS A 724 -16.86 -21.84 -10.09
C LYS A 724 -16.74 -20.32 -9.96
N ALA A 725 -17.49 -19.70 -9.04
CA ALA A 725 -17.52 -18.25 -8.85
C ALA A 725 -16.18 -17.68 -8.39
N SER A 726 -15.40 -18.44 -7.59
CA SER A 726 -14.10 -18.00 -7.07
C SER A 726 -12.96 -18.98 -7.37
N TYR A 727 -13.07 -19.68 -8.50
CA TYR A 727 -12.13 -20.69 -8.97
C TYR A 727 -10.68 -20.18 -9.03
N HIS A 728 -9.75 -21.01 -8.58
CA HIS A 728 -8.33 -20.70 -8.54
C HIS A 728 -7.49 -21.64 -9.41
N SER A 729 -7.53 -22.95 -9.14
CA SER A 729 -6.68 -23.94 -9.81
C SER A 729 -7.28 -25.34 -9.80
N SER A 730 -6.90 -26.20 -10.75
CA SER A 730 -7.34 -27.60 -10.82
C SER A 730 -6.18 -28.59 -11.10
N PRO A 731 -5.24 -28.77 -10.14
CA PRO A 731 -4.10 -29.65 -10.36
C PRO A 731 -4.50 -31.12 -10.49
N LEU A 732 -4.09 -31.75 -11.59
CA LEU A 732 -4.03 -33.20 -11.73
C LEU A 732 -3.00 -33.80 -10.75
N ARG A 733 -3.41 -34.82 -10.00
CA ARG A 733 -2.60 -35.57 -9.04
C ARG A 733 -2.51 -37.02 -9.47
N ILE A 734 -1.31 -37.52 -9.71
CA ILE A 734 -1.05 -38.94 -10.00
C ILE A 734 0.06 -39.44 -9.08
N SER A 735 -0.18 -40.50 -8.32
CA SER A 735 0.82 -41.09 -7.42
C SER A 735 1.00 -42.58 -7.68
N GLY A 736 2.24 -43.07 -7.60
CA GLY A 736 2.54 -44.47 -7.31
C GLY A 736 2.44 -44.76 -5.80
N PRO A 737 2.99 -45.88 -5.29
CA PRO A 737 2.89 -46.31 -3.88
C PRO A 737 3.75 -45.44 -2.95
N VAL A 738 3.41 -44.15 -2.83
CA VAL A 738 4.13 -43.16 -2.02
C VAL A 738 3.17 -42.27 -1.26
N SER A 739 3.44 -42.06 0.03
CA SER A 739 2.69 -41.13 0.88
C SER A 739 3.29 -39.73 0.80
N LEU A 740 2.43 -38.71 0.76
CA LEU A 740 2.85 -37.31 0.80
C LEU A 740 3.13 -36.84 2.22
N TRP A 741 4.00 -35.84 2.35
CA TRP A 741 4.18 -35.14 3.62
C TRP A 741 2.89 -34.44 4.07
N LEU A 742 2.80 -34.18 5.37
CA LEU A 742 1.73 -33.37 5.94
C LEU A 742 1.90 -31.89 5.52
N HIS A 743 0.84 -31.32 4.96
CA HIS A 743 0.79 -29.90 4.56
C HIS A 743 -0.61 -29.33 4.80
N TYR A 744 -0.77 -28.01 4.75
CA TYR A 744 -2.09 -27.38 4.65
C TYR A 744 -2.12 -26.45 3.44
N ASP A 745 -3.32 -26.19 2.95
CA ASP A 745 -3.57 -25.17 1.93
C ASP A 745 -4.33 -24.00 2.57
N VAL A 746 -4.06 -22.79 2.08
CA VAL A 746 -4.74 -21.57 2.54
C VAL A 746 -6.11 -21.43 1.89
N LEU A 747 -6.24 -21.93 0.66
CA LEU A 747 -7.51 -21.99 -0.07
C LEU A 747 -8.35 -23.21 0.33
N SER A 748 -9.66 -23.08 0.15
CA SER A 748 -10.57 -24.23 0.20
C SER A 748 -10.34 -25.13 -1.01
N ASN A 749 -10.51 -26.43 -0.84
CA ASN A 749 -10.39 -27.36 -1.96
C ASN A 749 -11.36 -28.53 -1.89
N VAL A 750 -11.64 -29.11 -3.06
CA VAL A 750 -12.24 -30.43 -3.18
C VAL A 750 -11.23 -31.35 -3.85
N LEU A 751 -11.11 -32.57 -3.36
CA LEU A 751 -10.31 -33.63 -3.96
C LEU A 751 -11.26 -34.66 -4.58
N CYS A 752 -11.33 -34.69 -5.90
CA CYS A 752 -12.14 -35.66 -6.65
C CYS A 752 -11.27 -36.89 -6.94
N GLN A 753 -11.59 -38.02 -6.30
CA GLN A 753 -10.86 -39.26 -6.46
C GLN A 753 -11.34 -39.98 -7.73
N VAL A 754 -10.48 -40.08 -8.74
CA VAL A 754 -10.86 -40.61 -10.06
C VAL A 754 -10.58 -42.10 -10.17
N ARG A 755 -9.38 -42.55 -9.76
CA ARG A 755 -8.96 -43.95 -9.86
C ARG A 755 -8.09 -44.38 -8.69
N GLY A 756 -8.27 -45.61 -8.24
CA GLY A 756 -7.62 -46.18 -7.06
C GLY A 756 -8.19 -45.60 -5.76
N SER A 757 -7.91 -46.25 -4.65
CA SER A 757 -8.32 -45.81 -3.32
C SER A 757 -7.21 -44.97 -2.64
N LYS A 758 -7.63 -44.02 -1.81
CA LYS A 758 -6.73 -43.10 -1.11
C LYS A 758 -7.20 -42.85 0.32
N LYS A 759 -6.29 -43.05 1.27
CA LYS A 759 -6.49 -42.71 2.69
C LYS A 759 -5.86 -41.37 2.99
N LEU A 760 -6.62 -40.46 3.58
CA LEU A 760 -6.14 -39.17 4.04
C LEU A 760 -6.25 -39.08 5.56
N HIS A 761 -5.21 -38.53 6.19
CA HIS A 761 -5.26 -38.07 7.58
C HIS A 761 -5.34 -36.55 7.56
N LEU A 762 -6.36 -36.00 8.19
CA LEU A 762 -6.62 -34.57 8.28
C LEU A 762 -6.60 -34.12 9.74
N TYR A 763 -6.19 -32.88 9.97
CA TYR A 763 -6.10 -32.26 11.29
C TYR A 763 -6.74 -30.88 11.25
N PRO A 764 -7.58 -30.53 12.24
CA PRO A 764 -8.21 -29.22 12.29
C PRO A 764 -7.16 -28.12 12.47
N PRO A 765 -7.44 -26.87 12.04
CA PRO A 765 -6.50 -25.75 12.18
C PRO A 765 -6.01 -25.51 13.62
N SER A 766 -6.81 -25.88 14.63
CA SER A 766 -6.43 -25.80 16.06
C SER A 766 -5.21 -26.63 16.44
N ASP A 767 -4.89 -27.66 15.65
CA ASP A 767 -3.78 -28.59 15.92
C ASP A 767 -2.43 -28.07 15.43
N VAL A 768 -2.40 -26.96 14.68
CA VAL A 768 -1.19 -26.43 14.03
C VAL A 768 0.01 -26.30 14.98
N LYS A 769 -0.24 -25.93 16.25
CA LYS A 769 0.78 -25.79 17.30
C LYS A 769 1.48 -27.10 17.71
N TYR A 770 0.91 -28.25 17.36
CA TYR A 770 1.45 -29.58 17.63
C TYR A 770 2.08 -30.24 16.39
N LEU A 771 1.89 -29.64 15.21
CA LEU A 771 2.25 -30.24 13.93
C LEU A 771 3.56 -29.69 13.33
N ASN A 772 4.28 -28.82 14.04
CA ASN A 772 5.66 -28.41 13.70
C ASN A 772 5.82 -27.84 12.28
N PHE A 773 4.97 -26.87 11.92
CA PHE A 773 5.14 -26.08 10.70
C PHE A 773 6.20 -24.99 10.92
N PRO A 774 7.20 -24.86 10.02
CA PRO A 774 8.17 -23.77 10.10
C PRO A 774 7.50 -22.43 9.76
N PRO A 775 7.99 -21.30 10.29
CA PRO A 775 7.43 -19.98 9.99
C PRO A 775 7.41 -19.68 8.48
N GLY A 776 6.22 -19.41 7.92
CA GLY A 776 6.02 -19.17 6.49
C GLY A 776 6.03 -20.41 5.60
N GLY A 777 6.06 -21.60 6.19
CA GLY A 777 5.97 -22.86 5.47
C GLY A 777 4.61 -23.51 5.66
N SER A 778 4.05 -24.03 4.57
CA SER A 778 2.81 -24.81 4.56
C SER A 778 3.04 -26.32 4.70
N SER A 779 4.29 -26.77 4.76
CA SER A 779 4.69 -28.17 4.95
C SER A 779 5.25 -28.42 6.33
N SER A 780 4.80 -29.49 6.98
CA SER A 780 5.24 -29.87 8.32
C SER A 780 6.60 -30.57 8.29
N ASN A 781 7.40 -30.34 9.33
CA ASN A 781 8.63 -31.09 9.59
C ASN A 781 8.38 -32.40 10.37
N THR A 782 7.14 -32.72 10.72
CA THR A 782 6.75 -33.92 11.46
C THR A 782 6.03 -34.90 10.54
N ASP A 783 6.56 -36.12 10.43
CA ASP A 783 5.80 -37.23 9.84
C ASP A 783 4.81 -37.77 10.89
N VAL A 784 3.56 -37.34 10.80
CA VAL A 784 2.49 -37.78 11.71
C VAL A 784 2.17 -39.27 11.64
N LEU A 785 2.60 -39.97 10.58
CA LEU A 785 2.34 -41.40 10.40
C LEU A 785 3.38 -42.30 11.08
N THR A 786 4.56 -41.77 11.46
CA THR A 786 5.60 -42.52 12.18
C THR A 786 6.13 -41.84 13.44
N SER A 787 5.95 -40.54 13.57
CA SER A 787 6.57 -39.75 14.63
C SER A 787 6.11 -40.21 16.02
N LYS A 788 7.08 -40.31 16.92
CA LYS A 788 6.86 -40.55 18.36
C LYS A 788 6.85 -39.24 19.16
N ASP A 789 6.72 -38.08 18.49
CA ASP A 789 6.66 -36.79 19.17
C ASP A 789 5.49 -36.83 20.17
N PRO A 790 5.77 -36.68 21.48
CA PRO A 790 4.74 -36.74 22.48
C PRO A 790 3.69 -35.63 22.34
N LYS A 791 3.95 -34.55 21.59
CA LYS A 791 2.96 -33.49 21.31
C LYS A 791 1.81 -33.96 20.43
N LEU A 792 2.01 -34.99 19.60
CA LEU A 792 0.96 -35.51 18.72
C LEU A 792 -0.22 -36.11 19.49
N ARG A 793 -0.05 -36.47 20.77
CA ARG A 793 -1.15 -36.93 21.64
C ARG A 793 -2.24 -35.88 21.87
N TYR A 794 -1.94 -34.61 21.59
CA TYR A 794 -2.86 -33.48 21.74
C TYR A 794 -3.55 -33.09 20.43
N THR A 795 -3.29 -33.85 19.36
CA THR A 795 -3.97 -33.67 18.07
C THR A 795 -5.28 -34.45 18.00
N HIS A 796 -6.14 -34.03 17.09
CA HIS A 796 -7.48 -34.53 16.82
C HIS A 796 -7.53 -35.04 15.37
N PRO A 797 -6.91 -36.18 15.05
CA PRO A 797 -6.85 -36.68 13.69
C PRO A 797 -8.22 -37.13 13.17
N HIS A 798 -8.48 -36.77 11.91
CA HIS A 798 -9.63 -37.20 11.11
C HIS A 798 -9.16 -38.09 9.96
N ILE A 799 -9.89 -39.16 9.66
CA ILE A 799 -9.56 -40.07 8.53
C ILE A 799 -10.65 -40.01 7.46
N ALA A 800 -10.23 -39.84 6.21
CA ALA A 800 -11.06 -40.03 5.03
C ALA A 800 -10.50 -41.17 4.18
N ASN A 801 -11.33 -42.16 3.85
CA ASN A 801 -11.02 -43.20 2.87
C ASN A 801 -11.84 -42.90 1.62
N LEU A 802 -11.16 -42.63 0.50
CA LEU A 802 -11.78 -42.23 -0.76
C LEU A 802 -11.73 -43.37 -1.76
N ASN A 803 -12.89 -43.71 -2.30
CA ASN A 803 -13.06 -44.63 -3.43
C ASN A 803 -13.16 -43.85 -4.75
N PRO A 804 -12.99 -44.50 -5.91
CA PRO A 804 -13.27 -43.89 -7.21
C PRO A 804 -14.69 -43.29 -7.24
N GLY A 805 -14.80 -42.00 -7.61
CA GLY A 805 -16.04 -41.22 -7.62
C GLY A 805 -16.26 -40.36 -6.38
N ASP A 806 -15.57 -40.63 -5.26
CA ASP A 806 -15.71 -39.82 -4.05
C ASP A 806 -15.11 -38.41 -4.23
N ILE A 807 -15.76 -37.42 -3.63
CA ILE A 807 -15.27 -36.04 -3.57
C ILE A 807 -15.05 -35.65 -2.11
N LEU A 808 -13.81 -35.38 -1.70
CA LEU A 808 -13.51 -34.89 -0.36
C LEU A 808 -13.48 -33.37 -0.34
N PHE A 809 -14.36 -32.73 0.43
CA PHE A 809 -14.23 -31.33 0.77
C PHE A 809 -13.19 -31.14 1.88
N ILE A 810 -12.18 -30.30 1.62
CA ILE A 810 -11.14 -29.90 2.57
C ILE A 810 -11.29 -28.39 2.83
N PRO A 811 -11.73 -27.99 4.04
CA PRO A 811 -11.84 -26.57 4.40
C PRO A 811 -10.44 -25.92 4.47
N PRO A 812 -10.36 -24.58 4.39
CA PRO A 812 -9.07 -23.88 4.40
C PRO A 812 -8.32 -24.15 5.71
N MET A 813 -6.99 -24.22 5.65
CA MET A 813 -6.07 -24.46 6.76
C MET A 813 -6.16 -25.85 7.42
N TRP A 814 -6.97 -26.77 6.90
CA TRP A 814 -6.94 -28.17 7.37
C TRP A 814 -5.65 -28.84 6.88
N SER A 815 -4.83 -29.25 7.84
CA SER A 815 -3.58 -29.96 7.53
C SER A 815 -3.91 -31.39 7.12
N HIS A 816 -3.32 -31.89 6.04
CA HIS A 816 -3.62 -33.20 5.50
C HIS A 816 -2.40 -33.88 4.87
N THR A 817 -2.38 -35.21 4.94
CA THR A 817 -1.45 -36.11 4.25
C THR A 817 -2.25 -37.23 3.60
N ALA A 818 -1.77 -37.73 2.45
CA ALA A 818 -2.44 -38.74 1.67
C ALA A 818 -1.54 -39.94 1.40
N THR A 819 -2.12 -41.14 1.50
CA THR A 819 -1.50 -42.42 1.20
C THR A 819 -2.38 -43.19 0.22
N PRO A 820 -1.87 -43.56 -0.98
CA PRO A 820 -2.59 -44.46 -1.87
C PRO A 820 -2.62 -45.88 -1.28
N GLU A 821 -3.77 -46.55 -1.33
CA GLU A 821 -3.92 -47.90 -0.74
C GLU A 821 -3.69 -49.03 -1.76
N GLU A 822 -3.94 -48.77 -3.05
CA GLU A 822 -3.86 -49.75 -4.14
C GLU A 822 -2.71 -49.48 -5.12
N GLY A 823 -1.62 -48.89 -4.62
CA GLY A 823 -0.43 -48.59 -5.41
C GLY A 823 -0.57 -47.33 -6.27
N VAL A 824 -1.42 -47.34 -7.30
CA VAL A 824 -1.62 -46.18 -8.19
C VAL A 824 -2.91 -45.43 -7.82
N SER A 825 -2.81 -44.10 -7.73
CA SER A 825 -3.97 -43.24 -7.46
C SER A 825 -3.98 -42.01 -8.36
N ILE A 826 -5.15 -41.69 -8.91
CA ILE A 826 -5.39 -40.55 -9.79
C ILE A 826 -6.53 -39.72 -9.20
N ALA A 827 -6.30 -38.42 -9.05
CA ALA A 827 -7.28 -37.48 -8.54
C ALA A 827 -7.12 -36.11 -9.20
N VAL A 828 -8.19 -35.31 -9.15
CA VAL A 828 -8.16 -33.88 -9.51
C VAL A 828 -8.55 -33.09 -8.27
N ASN A 829 -7.68 -32.20 -7.81
CA ASN A 829 -8.08 -31.21 -6.82
C ASN A 829 -8.65 -29.99 -7.55
N VAL A 830 -9.63 -29.32 -6.95
CA VAL A 830 -10.10 -28.00 -7.39
C VAL A 830 -10.07 -27.04 -6.21
N PHE A 831 -9.33 -25.94 -6.37
CA PHE A 831 -9.15 -24.90 -5.37
C PHE A 831 -9.97 -23.66 -5.72
N TRP A 832 -10.49 -22.98 -4.70
CA TRP A 832 -11.17 -21.70 -4.85
C TRP A 832 -10.92 -20.78 -3.64
N ARG A 833 -11.16 -19.49 -3.82
CA ARG A 833 -11.06 -18.50 -2.74
C ARG A 833 -12.31 -18.55 -1.88
N GLY A 834 -12.14 -18.95 -0.62
CA GLY A 834 -13.21 -19.05 0.38
C GLY A 834 -13.36 -17.82 1.29
N LEU A 835 -12.44 -16.86 1.22
CA LEU A 835 -12.50 -15.60 1.98
C LEU A 835 -12.75 -14.43 1.02
N GLU A 836 -13.63 -13.50 1.39
CA GLU A 836 -13.84 -12.26 0.62
C GLU A 836 -12.62 -11.33 0.69
N LYS A 837 -11.95 -11.28 1.86
CA LYS A 837 -10.81 -10.41 2.15
C LYS A 837 -9.79 -11.13 3.03
N GLY A 838 -8.54 -10.65 3.03
CA GLY A 838 -7.48 -11.10 3.94
C GLY A 838 -6.36 -11.94 3.31
N TYR A 839 -6.49 -12.34 2.05
CA TYR A 839 -5.37 -12.95 1.30
C TYR A 839 -4.22 -11.95 1.11
N ALA A 840 -2.98 -12.44 1.12
CA ALA A 840 -1.81 -11.60 0.90
C ALA A 840 -1.71 -11.10 -0.54
N ALA A 841 -1.28 -9.85 -0.72
CA ALA A 841 -1.11 -9.22 -2.03
C ALA A 841 0.06 -9.86 -2.80
N GLY A 842 -0.14 -10.15 -4.08
CA GLY A 842 0.85 -10.76 -4.98
C GLY A 842 0.43 -12.15 -5.46
N LYS A 843 1.33 -12.83 -6.18
CA LYS A 843 1.01 -14.10 -6.85
C LYS A 843 0.98 -15.26 -5.84
N ASP A 844 -0.16 -15.92 -5.73
CA ASP A 844 -0.27 -17.24 -5.13
C ASP A 844 -0.63 -18.22 -6.25
N ILE A 845 0.34 -19.05 -6.65
CA ILE A 845 0.19 -19.99 -7.77
C ILE A 845 -0.24 -21.37 -7.26
N TYR A 846 0.00 -21.64 -5.98
CA TYR A 846 -0.19 -22.94 -5.37
C TYR A 846 -1.43 -23.01 -4.49
N GLY A 847 -1.94 -21.88 -4.02
CA GLY A 847 -3.04 -21.78 -3.05
C GLY A 847 -2.58 -21.91 -1.60
N ASN A 848 -1.29 -21.70 -1.34
CA ASN A 848 -0.65 -21.96 -0.04
C ASN A 848 0.05 -20.73 0.55
N ARG A 849 -0.13 -19.54 -0.05
CA ARG A 849 0.44 -18.31 0.49
C ARG A 849 -0.35 -17.86 1.70
N ASP A 850 0.36 -17.63 2.80
CA ASP A 850 -0.23 -17.20 4.06
C ASP A 850 -1.13 -15.96 3.93
N LEU A 851 -2.11 -15.84 4.84
CA LEU A 851 -2.96 -14.66 4.91
C LEU A 851 -2.12 -13.41 5.22
N GLN A 852 -2.56 -12.26 4.68
CA GLN A 852 -1.85 -10.98 4.81
C GLN A 852 -1.55 -10.63 6.27
N ALA A 853 -2.49 -10.93 7.18
CA ALA A 853 -2.36 -10.69 8.60
C ALA A 853 -1.21 -11.49 9.24
N TYR A 854 -1.02 -12.75 8.82
CA TYR A 854 0.09 -13.57 9.33
C TYR A 854 1.43 -13.14 8.74
N GLU A 855 1.49 -12.80 7.45
CA GLU A 855 2.72 -12.23 6.84
C GLU A 855 3.16 -10.93 7.53
N ASN A 856 2.20 -10.05 7.86
CA ASN A 856 2.45 -8.85 8.66
C ASN A 856 2.95 -9.21 10.06
N GLY A 857 2.24 -10.11 10.75
CA GLY A 857 2.58 -10.56 12.09
C GLY A 857 4.01 -11.14 12.17
N ARG A 858 4.45 -11.90 11.16
CA ARG A 858 5.84 -12.39 11.10
C ARG A 858 6.87 -11.26 11.06
N ARG A 859 6.61 -10.20 10.28
CA ARG A 859 7.49 -9.02 10.26
C ARG A 859 7.50 -8.32 11.62
N ASP A 860 6.35 -8.28 12.29
CA ASP A 860 6.26 -7.65 13.61
C ASP A 860 6.95 -8.49 14.70
N VAL A 861 6.92 -9.82 14.61
CA VAL A 861 7.74 -10.70 15.47
C VAL A 861 9.23 -10.37 15.31
N GLU A 862 9.74 -10.22 14.08
CA GLU A 862 11.13 -9.83 13.85
C GLU A 862 11.46 -8.43 14.41
N LYS A 863 10.54 -7.46 14.30
CA LYS A 863 10.71 -6.13 14.90
C LYS A 863 10.78 -6.21 16.43
N ILE A 864 9.89 -7.00 17.05
CA ILE A 864 9.88 -7.23 18.50
C ILE A 864 11.21 -7.84 18.94
N LEU A 865 11.65 -8.92 18.29
CA LEU A 865 12.93 -9.58 18.61
C LEU A 865 14.11 -8.62 18.48
N LYS A 866 14.13 -7.80 17.41
CA LYS A 866 15.18 -6.80 17.20
C LYS A 866 15.20 -5.73 18.30
N ALA A 867 14.06 -5.36 18.86
CA ALA A 867 13.97 -4.37 19.93
C ALA A 867 14.61 -4.86 21.26
N PHE A 868 14.76 -6.17 21.44
CA PHE A 868 15.41 -6.76 22.61
C PHE A 868 16.89 -7.11 22.39
N ARG A 869 17.49 -6.74 21.24
CA ARG A 869 18.87 -7.14 20.88
C ARG A 869 19.93 -6.73 21.89
N ASP A 870 19.78 -5.54 22.49
CA ASP A 870 20.77 -4.98 23.40
C ASP A 870 20.41 -5.21 24.88
N ILE A 871 19.38 -6.05 25.14
CA ILE A 871 18.94 -6.46 26.48
C ILE A 871 19.59 -7.81 26.83
N PRO A 872 20.06 -8.02 28.08
CA PRO A 872 20.56 -9.32 28.52
C PRO A 872 19.59 -10.47 28.20
N GLU A 873 20.12 -11.60 27.73
CA GLU A 873 19.33 -12.69 27.14
C GLU A 873 18.24 -13.24 28.07
N ASP A 874 18.51 -13.32 29.36
CA ASP A 874 17.58 -13.79 30.39
C ASP A 874 16.40 -12.82 30.59
N ILE A 875 16.67 -11.52 30.59
CA ILE A 875 15.66 -10.46 30.70
C ILE A 875 14.87 -10.35 29.39
N ALA A 876 15.54 -10.36 28.24
CA ALA A 876 14.91 -10.37 26.93
C ALA A 876 13.95 -11.55 26.80
N ARG A 877 14.42 -12.75 27.17
CA ARG A 877 13.59 -13.96 27.18
C ARG A 877 12.39 -13.82 28.11
N PHE A 878 12.56 -13.30 29.31
CA PHE A 878 11.44 -13.09 30.25
C PHE A 878 10.32 -12.24 29.62
N TYR A 879 10.65 -11.11 28.98
CA TYR A 879 9.65 -10.25 28.34
C TYR A 879 9.07 -10.84 27.05
N LEU A 880 9.89 -11.55 26.25
CA LEU A 880 9.42 -12.25 25.06
C LEU A 880 8.45 -13.38 25.42
N ASP A 881 8.72 -14.14 26.48
CA ASP A 881 7.82 -15.17 27.01
C ASP A 881 6.49 -14.56 27.50
N ARG A 882 6.52 -13.36 28.09
CA ARG A 882 5.29 -12.62 28.46
C ARG A 882 4.48 -12.19 27.25
N LEU A 883 5.13 -11.60 26.23
CA LEU A 883 4.45 -11.19 24.99
C LEU A 883 3.84 -12.41 24.27
N ALA A 884 4.57 -13.53 24.23
CA ALA A 884 4.06 -14.78 23.67
C ALA A 884 2.83 -15.28 24.45
N GLY A 885 2.86 -15.19 25.79
CA GLY A 885 1.73 -15.50 26.66
C GLY A 885 0.49 -14.64 26.36
N GLU A 886 0.65 -13.31 26.24
CA GLU A 886 -0.45 -12.40 25.92
C GLU A 886 -1.09 -12.68 24.56
N ILE A 887 -0.27 -12.99 23.55
CA ILE A 887 -0.76 -13.38 22.22
C ILE A 887 -1.53 -14.71 22.32
N GLN A 888 -0.98 -15.69 23.06
CA GLN A 888 -1.61 -17.00 23.23
C GLN A 888 -2.96 -16.88 23.96
N GLU A 889 -3.05 -16.10 25.04
CA GLU A 889 -4.31 -15.85 25.76
C GLU A 889 -5.38 -15.22 24.86
N LYS A 890 -4.99 -14.25 24.02
CA LYS A 890 -5.90 -13.63 23.05
C LYS A 890 -6.33 -14.63 21.97
N ALA A 891 -5.42 -15.49 21.50
CA ALA A 891 -5.72 -16.53 20.52
C ALA A 891 -6.68 -17.59 21.07
N ASP A 892 -6.48 -18.04 22.32
CA ASP A 892 -7.35 -19.03 22.96
C ASP A 892 -8.79 -18.48 23.13
N LYS A 893 -8.93 -17.20 23.52
CA LYS A 893 -10.24 -16.52 23.59
C LYS A 893 -10.97 -16.43 22.24
N LEU A 894 -10.24 -16.32 21.12
CA LEU A 894 -10.84 -16.35 19.78
C LEU A 894 -11.39 -17.73 19.44
N GLY A 895 -10.76 -18.81 19.95
CA GLY A 895 -11.24 -20.18 19.81
C GLY A 895 -12.51 -20.48 20.60
N GLU A 896 -12.67 -19.91 21.80
CA GLU A 896 -13.81 -20.17 22.69
C GLU A 896 -15.12 -19.52 22.20
N LYS A 897 -15.07 -18.32 21.61
CA LYS A 897 -16.26 -17.59 21.12
C LYS A 897 -17.08 -18.34 20.05
N LYS A 898 -16.52 -19.35 19.38
CA LYS A 898 -17.24 -20.15 18.36
C LYS A 898 -18.04 -21.32 18.95
N ILE A 899 -17.88 -21.68 20.22
CA ILE A 899 -18.54 -22.86 20.82
C ILE A 899 -19.93 -22.51 21.40
N GLU A 900 -20.25 -21.23 21.63
CA GLU A 900 -21.51 -20.82 22.27
C GLU A 900 -22.73 -20.63 21.35
N VAL A 901 -22.60 -20.75 20.02
CA VAL A 901 -23.74 -20.55 19.10
C VAL A 901 -24.19 -21.90 18.52
N THR A 902 -25.17 -22.53 19.19
CA THR A 902 -26.31 -23.32 18.65
C THR A 902 -26.80 -24.32 19.72
N LYS A 903 -27.56 -23.83 20.71
CA LYS A 903 -28.62 -24.66 21.29
C LYS A 903 -29.90 -24.39 20.49
N PRO A 904 -30.50 -25.39 19.82
CA PRO A 904 -31.82 -25.21 19.26
C PRO A 904 -32.79 -25.02 20.44
N THR A 905 -33.52 -23.91 20.41
CA THR A 905 -34.68 -23.70 21.28
C THR A 905 -35.81 -24.58 20.70
N PRO A 906 -36.60 -25.29 21.54
CA PRO A 906 -37.53 -26.34 21.11
C PRO A 906 -38.59 -25.89 20.11
#